data_AF-A0A352V850-F1
#
_entry.id   AF-A0A352V850-F1
#
_cell.length_a   1.000
_cell.length_b   1.000
_cell.length_c   1.000
_cell.angle_alpha   90.00
_cell.angle_beta   90.00
_cell.angle_gamma   90.00
#
_symmetry.space_group_name_H-M   'P 1'
#
loop_
_entity.id
_entity.type
_entity.pdbx_description
1 polymer ?
#
loop_
_entity_poly.entity_id
_entity_poly.type
_entity_poly.pdbx_seq_one_letter_code
_entity_poly.pdbx_strand_id
1 'polypeptide(L)'
;MSSNKRKILITSALPYVNNIPHLGNIIGCVLSADVFAKYCTISGYETMFVSGTDEYGTTTVTRAKQEGITPKQLCDKYHAIHKDIYDWFNISFSHFGRTSCDEQTEIVQSIFKEIYDKGYIVEDTITQPFCIKCDMYLADRYIEGTCPHCGYEKAKGDQCESCGKLLDPAELKSPQCSSCGEKPVFKDTNHLFLDLEKLKGQIEDWVTKQSEFGQWSNNALMVTKGWIEQGLKKRCITRDLDWGVKVPLKGFENKVFYVWFDAPIGYISITANKFKDWKSWWKSPDDVELFQFMGKDNIPFHTVLFPASLLATGDNWTMLKTISSTEYLNYEEQKFSKSRGTGVFGDQAKNSGIDPDLYRYYLLRNRPEKNDTQFFWNDFMEKVNGEIIANYANLVNRVLQFSMKFFDGSINLVDTSDDSVFKFADFENKVNSIKSLYEKVELKKALLEILELCSYGNKFFQDNEPWKIIKEDKEKTNRIISSLFGFVRDISILLYPYIPGAITRYFNSINLSTDTILISNIGNYDMLKGLQINPPGVLFTKLEKELVEKLKEQFAGKKEIINPAEEFSTIALKTGKIISIERHPEADKLYVEKVDMGNGEIRQVVSGLVPYYKEDELLNKVVIIVYNLKPANLRGVLSEGMLLAADDKKAGIVEVLFPDCNEGHYITIHDSKPNTQIIGIEDFAKVPLTVKNNCAEFKNTPLQVAGKKINTVKITQGNIR
;
A
#
# COMPACT_ATOMS: atom_id res chain seq x y z
N MET A 1 38.84 7.13 27.71
CA MET A 1 39.03 6.46 26.40
C MET A 1 37.65 6.18 25.86
N SER A 2 37.19 6.97 24.89
CA SER A 2 35.90 6.74 24.24
C SER A 2 36.02 5.43 23.46
N SER A 3 35.32 4.39 23.91
CA SER A 3 35.08 3.23 23.04
C SER A 3 34.47 3.77 21.74
N ASN A 4 35.10 3.51 20.60
CA ASN A 4 34.67 4.04 19.30
C ASN A 4 33.27 3.50 18.99
N LYS A 5 32.21 4.23 19.36
CA LYS A 5 30.82 3.81 19.17
C LYS A 5 30.49 3.95 17.68
N ARG A 6 29.88 2.92 17.08
CA ARG A 6 29.43 2.99 15.68
C ARG A 6 28.50 4.19 15.49
N LYS A 7 28.73 4.94 14.42
CA LYS A 7 27.97 6.14 14.05
C LYS A 7 27.07 5.84 12.86
N ILE A 8 25.77 5.82 13.08
CA ILE A 8 24.75 5.36 12.13
C ILE A 8 23.88 6.52 11.70
N LEU A 9 23.94 6.86 10.41
CA LEU A 9 23.08 7.85 9.78
C LEU A 9 21.93 7.13 9.09
N ILE A 10 20.70 7.51 9.41
CA ILE A 10 19.50 6.88 8.89
C ILE A 10 18.68 7.95 8.18
N THR A 11 18.29 7.67 6.94
CA THR A 11 17.32 8.49 6.22
C THR A 11 16.09 7.69 5.85
N SER A 12 14.93 8.34 5.95
CA SER A 12 13.70 7.84 5.33
C SER A 12 13.33 8.72 4.15
N ALA A 13 12.91 8.11 3.05
CA ALA A 13 12.46 8.81 1.85
C ALA A 13 11.54 9.98 2.18
N LEU A 14 11.86 11.15 1.63
CA LEU A 14 11.12 12.38 1.89
C LEU A 14 9.69 12.23 1.32
N PRO A 15 8.64 12.16 2.17
CA PRO A 15 7.28 12.18 1.68
C PRO A 15 6.99 13.47 0.91
N TYR A 16 6.33 13.32 -0.24
CA TYR A 16 5.87 14.46 -1.02
C TYR A 16 4.76 15.21 -0.28
N VAL A 17 4.95 16.50 -0.04
CA VAL A 17 4.16 17.28 0.94
C VAL A 17 2.70 17.41 0.56
N ASN A 18 2.33 17.40 -0.71
CA ASN A 18 0.98 17.77 -1.14
C ASN A 18 -0.08 16.67 -0.89
N ASN A 19 0.30 15.54 -0.26
CA ASN A 19 -0.56 14.39 -0.03
C ASN A 19 -0.42 13.83 1.38
N ILE A 20 -1.56 13.64 2.06
CA ILE A 20 -1.60 12.89 3.31
C ILE A 20 -1.06 11.46 3.07
N PRO A 21 -0.09 10.98 3.87
CA PRO A 21 0.50 9.67 3.68
C PRO A 21 -0.51 8.58 4.11
N HIS A 22 -0.62 7.52 3.31
CA HIS A 22 -1.37 6.33 3.70
C HIS A 22 -0.48 5.29 4.39
N LEU A 23 -1.08 4.25 4.98
CA LEU A 23 -0.32 3.23 5.73
C LEU A 23 0.81 2.59 4.90
N GLY A 24 0.64 2.49 3.58
CA GLY A 24 1.66 2.01 2.65
C GLY A 24 2.90 2.92 2.58
N ASN A 25 2.73 4.24 2.56
CA ASN A 25 3.86 5.17 2.61
C ASN A 25 4.57 5.07 3.97
N ILE A 26 3.79 4.92 5.04
CA ILE A 26 4.30 4.86 6.41
C ILE A 26 5.16 3.60 6.61
N ILE A 27 4.64 2.40 6.28
CA ILE A 27 5.40 1.15 6.44
C ILE A 27 6.60 1.08 5.52
N GLY A 28 6.50 1.56 4.27
CA GLY A 28 7.59 1.45 3.30
C GLY A 28 8.76 2.37 3.58
N CYS A 29 8.54 3.44 4.35
CA CYS A 29 9.57 4.45 4.61
C CYS A 29 9.74 4.68 6.12
N VAL A 30 8.95 5.60 6.70
CA VAL A 30 9.26 6.20 8.02
C VAL A 30 9.16 5.20 9.18
N LEU A 31 8.20 4.27 9.16
CA LEU A 31 8.03 3.28 10.22
C LEU A 31 9.12 2.20 10.18
N SER A 32 9.53 1.76 8.98
CA SER A 32 10.66 0.83 8.84
C SER A 32 11.96 1.45 9.34
N ALA A 33 12.23 2.71 8.96
CA ALA A 33 13.41 3.44 9.40
C ALA A 33 13.42 3.66 10.92
N ASP A 34 12.26 3.98 11.49
CA ASP A 34 12.11 4.23 12.93
C ASP A 34 12.40 3.01 13.79
N VAL A 35 11.94 1.82 13.37
CA VAL A 35 12.26 0.57 14.09
C VAL A 35 13.77 0.35 14.13
N PHE A 36 14.45 0.53 13.00
CA PHE A 36 15.90 0.40 12.96
C PHE A 36 16.59 1.49 13.80
N ALA A 37 16.13 2.75 13.73
CA ALA A 37 16.66 3.85 14.51
C ALA A 37 16.50 3.63 16.03
N LYS A 38 15.34 3.14 16.48
CA LYS A 38 15.13 2.77 17.88
C LYS A 38 16.06 1.63 18.29
N TYR A 39 16.22 0.59 17.46
CA TYR A 39 17.18 -0.50 17.70
C TYR A 39 18.62 0.04 17.84
N CYS A 40 19.09 0.88 16.93
CA CYS A 40 20.42 1.49 17.00
C CYS A 40 20.61 2.30 18.29
N THR A 41 19.59 3.08 18.67
CA THR A 41 19.58 3.89 19.89
C THR A 41 19.71 3.02 21.13
N ILE A 42 18.87 1.99 21.28
CA ILE A 42 18.91 1.08 22.45
C ILE A 42 20.13 0.15 22.43
N SER A 43 20.79 -0.01 21.28
CA SER A 43 22.09 -0.70 21.16
C SER A 43 23.28 0.18 21.55
N GLY A 44 23.04 1.47 21.85
CA GLY A 44 24.04 2.42 22.28
C GLY A 44 24.89 3.01 21.15
N TYR A 45 24.46 2.88 19.88
CA TYR A 45 25.10 3.50 18.72
C TYR A 45 24.84 5.02 18.71
N GLU A 46 25.80 5.78 18.19
CA GLU A 46 25.56 7.19 17.89
C GLU A 46 24.65 7.27 16.66
N THR A 47 23.39 7.64 16.86
CA THR A 47 22.34 7.49 15.84
C THR A 47 21.77 8.84 15.45
N MET A 48 21.73 9.12 14.15
CA MET A 48 21.03 10.28 13.58
C MET A 48 19.99 9.80 12.58
N PHE A 49 18.71 10.00 12.90
CA PHE A 49 17.60 9.65 12.01
C PHE A 49 16.92 10.91 11.48
N VAL A 50 17.06 11.17 10.18
CA VAL A 50 16.52 12.37 9.52
C VAL A 50 15.54 12.02 8.41
N SER A 51 14.52 12.85 8.28
CA SER A 51 13.61 12.89 7.13
C SER A 51 12.98 14.28 7.06
N GLY A 52 12.01 14.47 6.20
CA GLY A 52 11.33 15.74 6.02
C GLY A 52 10.36 15.69 4.87
N THR A 53 9.73 16.81 4.58
CA THR A 53 8.83 16.92 3.43
C THR A 53 9.58 17.35 2.18
N ASP A 54 9.32 16.66 1.07
CA ASP A 54 9.69 17.12 -0.28
C ASP A 54 8.61 18.07 -0.81
N GLU A 55 9.00 19.32 -1.03
CA GLU A 55 8.08 20.45 -1.16
C GLU A 55 8.05 21.08 -2.55
N TYR A 56 9.04 20.81 -3.39
CA TYR A 56 9.18 21.46 -4.69
C TYR A 56 8.45 20.71 -5.82
N GLY A 57 8.43 21.30 -7.01
CA GLY A 57 7.91 20.67 -8.21
C GLY A 57 6.45 21.00 -8.55
N THR A 58 6.05 20.55 -9.75
CA THR A 58 4.80 20.95 -10.41
C THR A 58 3.54 20.54 -9.64
N THR A 59 3.59 19.41 -8.95
CA THR A 59 2.45 18.85 -8.20
C THR A 59 2.09 19.70 -6.97
N THR A 60 3.05 20.32 -6.30
CA THR A 60 2.82 21.32 -5.25
C THR A 60 2.12 22.55 -5.83
N VAL A 61 2.66 23.12 -6.92
CA VAL A 61 2.09 24.31 -7.57
C VAL A 61 0.64 24.07 -8.00
N THR A 62 0.39 22.91 -8.60
CA THR A 62 -0.94 22.52 -9.08
C THR A 62 -1.92 22.39 -7.92
N ARG A 63 -1.51 21.70 -6.84
CA ARG A 63 -2.37 21.50 -5.69
C ARG A 63 -2.65 22.83 -4.96
N ALA A 64 -1.65 23.70 -4.86
CA ALA A 64 -1.80 25.03 -4.27
C ALA A 64 -2.82 25.86 -5.06
N LYS A 65 -2.76 25.84 -6.40
CA LYS A 65 -3.74 26.48 -7.29
C LYS A 65 -5.15 25.91 -7.11
N GLN A 66 -5.29 24.59 -6.97
CA GLN A 66 -6.59 23.94 -6.69
C GLN A 66 -7.19 24.35 -5.34
N GLU A 67 -6.35 24.61 -4.33
CA GLU A 67 -6.78 25.07 -3.00
C GLU A 67 -6.88 26.60 -2.89
N GLY A 68 -6.54 27.35 -3.94
CA GLY A 68 -6.57 28.81 -3.94
C GLY A 68 -5.53 29.46 -3.03
N ILE A 69 -4.40 28.79 -2.77
CA ILE A 69 -3.32 29.26 -1.89
C ILE A 69 -1.96 29.24 -2.60
N THR A 70 -0.95 29.87 -2.00
CA THR A 70 0.43 29.82 -2.53
C THR A 70 1.08 28.44 -2.29
N PRO A 71 2.09 28.03 -3.09
CA PRO A 71 2.85 26.80 -2.84
C PRO A 71 3.42 26.74 -1.42
N LYS A 72 4.00 27.83 -0.92
CA LYS A 72 4.51 27.91 0.45
C LYS A 72 3.42 27.63 1.50
N GLN A 73 2.25 28.25 1.38
CA GLN A 73 1.14 28.01 2.31
C GLN A 73 0.65 26.56 2.28
N LEU A 74 0.60 25.94 1.09
CA LEU A 74 0.28 24.52 0.97
C LEU A 74 1.31 23.67 1.71
N CYS A 75 2.61 23.91 1.46
CA CYS A 75 3.67 23.17 2.12
C CYS A 75 3.66 23.35 3.63
N ASP A 76 3.49 24.58 4.13
CA ASP A 76 3.42 24.88 5.57
C ASP A 76 2.27 24.11 6.23
N LYS A 77 1.09 24.09 5.60
CA LYS A 77 -0.09 23.35 6.06
C LYS A 77 0.18 21.84 6.12
N TYR A 78 0.66 21.26 5.02
CA TYR A 78 0.80 19.82 4.93
C TYR A 78 2.04 19.29 5.66
N HIS A 79 3.13 20.05 5.76
CA HIS A 79 4.26 19.68 6.62
C HIS A 79 3.82 19.47 8.06
N ALA A 80 2.98 20.36 8.60
CA ALA A 80 2.39 20.20 9.93
C ALA A 80 1.54 18.93 10.05
N ILE A 81 0.73 18.61 9.02
CA ILE A 81 -0.08 17.38 8.99
C ILE A 81 0.81 16.12 8.99
N HIS A 82 1.86 16.09 8.15
CA HIS A 82 2.81 14.98 8.12
C HIS A 82 3.48 14.78 9.48
N LYS A 83 3.97 15.88 10.08
CA LYS A 83 4.61 15.83 11.39
C LYS A 83 3.66 15.29 12.45
N ASP A 84 2.42 15.79 12.51
CA ASP A 84 1.41 15.36 13.47
C ASP A 84 1.07 13.86 13.35
N ILE A 85 0.98 13.35 12.11
CA ILE A 85 0.79 11.92 11.84
C ILE A 85 1.99 11.11 12.34
N TYR A 86 3.21 11.53 12.01
CA TYR A 86 4.41 10.78 12.39
C TYR A 86 4.69 10.83 13.90
N ASP A 87 4.41 11.95 14.55
CA ASP A 87 4.45 12.07 16.01
C ASP A 87 3.45 11.10 16.66
N TRP A 88 2.22 10.98 16.13
CA TRP A 88 1.21 10.04 16.62
C TRP A 88 1.62 8.57 16.41
N PHE A 89 2.25 8.25 15.28
CA PHE A 89 2.86 6.95 15.03
C PHE A 89 4.14 6.70 15.87
N ASN A 90 4.54 7.65 16.72
CA ASN A 90 5.72 7.57 17.59
C ASN A 90 7.04 7.39 16.82
N ILE A 91 7.15 8.05 15.67
CA ILE A 91 8.35 8.09 14.84
C ILE A 91 9.38 9.03 15.49
N SER A 92 10.55 8.49 15.80
CA SER A 92 11.60 9.14 16.58
C SER A 92 12.68 9.79 15.72
N PHE A 93 12.30 10.74 14.88
CA PHE A 93 13.27 11.53 14.12
C PHE A 93 14.19 12.33 15.06
N SER A 94 15.50 12.30 14.81
CA SER A 94 16.43 13.30 15.35
C SER A 94 16.07 14.69 14.81
N HIS A 95 15.66 14.76 13.54
CA HIS A 95 15.06 15.95 12.95
C HIS A 95 14.13 15.60 11.78
N PHE A 96 12.93 16.22 11.77
CA PHE A 96 12.00 16.18 10.64
C PHE A 96 11.94 17.58 10.00
N GLY A 97 12.65 17.75 8.89
CA GLY A 97 12.85 19.04 8.22
C GLY A 97 12.03 19.21 6.95
N ARG A 98 12.51 20.09 6.06
CA ARG A 98 11.82 20.54 4.84
C ARG A 98 12.85 20.79 3.75
N THR A 99 12.51 20.53 2.49
CA THR A 99 13.39 20.92 1.36
C THR A 99 13.29 22.40 1.01
N SER A 100 12.25 23.11 1.44
CA SER A 100 12.12 24.56 1.20
C SER A 100 12.84 25.42 2.25
N CYS A 101 14.13 25.17 2.47
CA CYS A 101 14.99 25.95 3.38
C CYS A 101 16.17 26.60 2.63
N ASP A 102 16.83 27.55 3.29
CA ASP A 102 17.97 28.27 2.71
C ASP A 102 19.17 27.33 2.49
N GLU A 103 19.42 26.42 3.43
CA GLU A 103 20.49 25.42 3.34
C GLU A 103 20.32 24.48 2.15
N GLN A 104 19.07 24.18 1.74
CA GLN A 104 18.82 23.43 0.50
C GLN A 104 19.36 24.20 -0.69
N THR A 105 19.02 25.49 -0.79
CA THR A 105 19.47 26.33 -1.91
C THR A 105 20.99 26.39 -1.96
N GLU A 106 21.62 26.66 -0.83
CA GLU A 106 23.08 26.77 -0.74
C GLU A 106 23.80 25.47 -1.13
N ILE A 107 23.38 24.33 -0.57
CA ILE A 107 24.06 23.04 -0.79
C ILE A 107 23.81 22.53 -2.21
N VAL A 108 22.59 22.64 -2.73
CA VAL A 108 22.26 22.23 -4.11
C VAL A 108 23.05 23.05 -5.11
N GLN A 109 23.10 24.38 -4.93
CA GLN A 109 23.88 25.26 -5.81
C GLN A 109 25.39 24.99 -5.70
N SER A 110 25.90 24.66 -4.51
CA SER A 110 27.30 24.28 -4.31
C SER A 110 27.65 22.99 -5.06
N ILE A 111 26.86 21.92 -4.88
CA ILE A 111 27.06 20.65 -5.58
C ILE A 111 26.95 20.85 -7.08
N PHE A 112 25.91 21.56 -7.54
CA PHE A 112 25.71 21.88 -8.95
C PHE A 112 26.94 22.58 -9.55
N LYS A 113 27.45 23.63 -8.90
CA LYS A 113 28.60 24.38 -9.39
C LYS A 113 29.83 23.49 -9.54
N GLU A 114 30.13 22.66 -8.55
CA GLU A 114 31.27 21.74 -8.59
C GLU A 114 31.18 20.75 -9.76
N ILE A 115 30.01 20.13 -9.97
CA ILE A 115 29.84 19.16 -11.05
C ILE A 115 29.72 19.82 -12.43
N TYR A 116 29.22 21.05 -12.49
CA TYR A 116 29.20 21.87 -13.70
C TYR A 116 30.62 22.26 -14.14
N ASP A 117 31.43 22.79 -13.21
CA ASP A 117 32.82 23.22 -13.48
C ASP A 117 33.71 22.05 -13.94
N LYS A 118 33.36 20.82 -13.54
CA LYS A 118 34.03 19.58 -13.97
C LYS A 118 33.50 19.00 -15.31
N GLY A 119 32.51 19.63 -15.92
CA GLY A 119 31.98 19.24 -17.22
C GLY A 119 31.07 18.01 -17.21
N TYR A 120 30.46 17.69 -16.06
CA TYR A 120 29.43 16.64 -15.94
C TYR A 120 28.01 17.15 -16.21
N ILE A 121 27.84 18.46 -16.37
CA ILE A 121 26.58 19.08 -16.79
C ILE A 121 26.71 19.54 -18.24
N VAL A 122 25.70 19.24 -19.05
CA VAL A 122 25.61 19.68 -20.45
C VAL A 122 24.32 20.45 -20.68
N GLU A 123 24.36 21.45 -21.55
CA GLU A 123 23.18 22.20 -21.99
C GLU A 123 22.66 21.58 -23.29
N ASP A 124 21.34 21.43 -23.38
CA ASP A 124 20.64 21.00 -24.59
C ASP A 124 19.28 21.71 -24.69
N THR A 125 18.75 21.83 -25.90
CA THR A 125 17.47 22.50 -26.17
C THR A 125 16.38 21.46 -26.39
N ILE A 126 15.25 21.63 -25.72
CA ILE A 126 14.06 20.80 -25.93
C ILE A 126 12.90 21.66 -26.41
N THR A 127 12.09 21.12 -27.31
CA THR A 127 10.84 21.73 -27.74
C THR A 127 9.72 21.25 -26.82
N GLN A 128 8.99 22.18 -26.19
CA GLN A 128 7.90 21.86 -25.28
C GLN A 128 6.63 22.67 -25.58
N PRO A 129 5.44 22.11 -25.33
CA PRO A 129 4.19 22.85 -25.45
C PRO A 129 4.11 23.95 -24.38
N PHE A 130 3.72 25.16 -24.78
CA PHE A 130 3.59 26.35 -23.96
C PHE A 130 2.19 26.93 -24.09
N CYS A 131 1.54 27.17 -22.95
CA CYS A 131 0.25 27.83 -22.93
C CYS A 131 0.45 29.34 -22.73
N ILE A 132 0.11 30.14 -23.75
CA ILE A 132 0.24 31.60 -23.71
C ILE A 132 -0.64 32.20 -22.60
N LYS A 133 -1.86 31.69 -22.44
CA LYS A 133 -2.83 32.21 -21.46
C LYS A 133 -2.45 31.90 -20.01
N CYS A 134 -1.89 30.72 -19.76
CA CYS A 134 -1.38 30.34 -18.43
C CYS A 134 0.06 30.81 -18.20
N ASP A 135 0.72 31.35 -19.22
CA ASP A 135 2.12 31.76 -19.22
C ASP A 135 3.07 30.68 -18.66
N MET A 136 2.90 29.43 -19.11
CA MET A 136 3.68 28.30 -18.61
C MET A 136 3.88 27.19 -19.64
N TYR A 137 4.99 26.47 -19.52
CA TYR A 137 5.19 25.20 -20.21
C TYR A 137 4.26 24.12 -19.64
N LEU A 138 3.69 23.29 -20.52
CA LEU A 138 2.75 22.24 -20.17
C LEU A 138 3.48 20.90 -20.09
N ALA A 139 3.38 20.24 -18.94
CA ALA A 139 3.69 18.81 -18.87
C ALA A 139 2.61 18.00 -19.62
N ASP A 140 2.93 16.76 -20.00
CA ASP A 140 2.07 15.88 -20.81
C ASP A 140 0.66 15.67 -20.20
N ARG A 141 0.57 15.67 -18.87
CA ARG A 141 -0.72 15.60 -18.15
C ARG A 141 -1.60 16.84 -18.30
N TYR A 142 -1.01 17.99 -18.62
CA TYR A 142 -1.70 19.26 -18.77
C TYR A 142 -2.08 19.59 -20.21
N ILE A 143 -1.68 18.76 -21.15
CA ILE A 143 -2.16 18.82 -22.53
C ILE A 143 -3.16 17.69 -22.75
N GLU A 144 -4.25 18.01 -23.42
CA GLU A 144 -5.22 17.04 -23.88
C GLU A 144 -5.64 17.34 -25.31
N GLY A 145 -6.05 16.33 -26.04
CA GLY A 145 -6.49 16.48 -27.42
C GLY A 145 -7.02 15.18 -27.99
N THR A 146 -7.34 15.22 -29.28
CA THR A 146 -7.86 14.05 -29.98
C THR A 146 -6.71 13.08 -30.32
N CYS A 147 -6.84 11.82 -29.91
CA CYS A 147 -5.90 10.76 -30.21
C CYS A 147 -5.75 10.59 -31.73
N PRO A 148 -4.52 10.65 -32.27
CA PRO A 148 -4.31 10.49 -33.70
C PRO A 148 -4.60 9.07 -34.21
N HIS A 149 -4.61 8.07 -33.31
CA HIS A 149 -4.76 6.65 -33.65
C HIS A 149 -6.19 6.12 -33.56
N CYS A 150 -6.96 6.53 -32.55
CA CYS A 150 -8.32 5.99 -32.31
C CYS A 150 -9.43 7.06 -32.30
N GLY A 151 -9.08 8.35 -32.40
CA GLY A 151 -10.05 9.44 -32.39
C GLY A 151 -10.61 9.81 -31.02
N TYR A 152 -10.14 9.21 -29.92
CA TYR A 152 -10.56 9.59 -28.56
C TYR A 152 -10.24 11.07 -28.27
N GLU A 153 -11.26 11.88 -27.98
CA GLU A 153 -11.15 13.34 -27.95
C GLU A 153 -10.39 13.92 -26.74
N LYS A 154 -10.14 13.10 -25.70
CA LYS A 154 -9.52 13.53 -24.43
C LYS A 154 -8.24 12.76 -24.12
N ALA A 155 -7.48 12.38 -25.14
CA ALA A 155 -6.18 11.75 -24.94
C ALA A 155 -5.20 12.73 -24.27
N LYS A 156 -4.36 12.23 -23.37
CA LYS A 156 -3.31 13.01 -22.72
C LYS A 156 -2.05 13.05 -23.60
N GLY A 157 -1.13 13.95 -23.27
CA GLY A 157 0.09 14.16 -24.04
C GLY A 157 1.01 12.95 -24.11
N ASP A 158 0.96 12.08 -23.10
CA ASP A 158 1.84 10.93 -22.92
C ASP A 158 1.16 9.60 -23.27
N GLN A 159 -0.15 9.50 -23.07
CA GLN A 159 -0.89 8.28 -23.34
C GLN A 159 -2.38 8.53 -23.67
N CYS A 160 -2.90 7.77 -24.63
CA CYS A 160 -4.33 7.68 -24.87
C CYS A 160 -4.98 6.69 -23.89
N GLU A 161 -5.91 7.18 -23.07
CA GLU A 161 -6.65 6.35 -22.10
C GLU A 161 -7.57 5.31 -22.78
N SER A 162 -8.02 5.56 -24.01
CA SER A 162 -8.94 4.68 -24.72
C SER A 162 -8.24 3.51 -25.41
N CYS A 163 -7.15 3.75 -26.14
CA CYS A 163 -6.43 2.71 -26.89
C CYS A 163 -5.09 2.28 -26.24
N GLY A 164 -4.69 2.91 -25.14
CA GLY A 164 -3.47 2.61 -24.40
C GLY A 164 -2.16 3.04 -25.07
N LYS A 165 -2.22 3.60 -26.28
CA LYS A 165 -1.02 4.01 -27.04
C LYS A 165 -0.30 5.17 -26.36
N LEU A 166 1.02 5.05 -26.22
CA LEU A 166 1.88 6.16 -25.85
C LEU A 166 1.91 7.20 -26.98
N LEU A 167 1.90 8.47 -26.60
CA LEU A 167 1.82 9.61 -27.51
C LEU A 167 2.96 10.58 -27.20
N ASP A 168 3.33 11.38 -28.20
CA ASP A 168 4.02 12.65 -27.98
C ASP A 168 2.98 13.80 -27.99
N PRO A 169 3.08 14.81 -27.11
CA PRO A 169 2.21 15.99 -27.13
C PRO A 169 2.05 16.64 -28.50
N ALA A 170 3.08 16.60 -29.34
CA ALA A 170 3.07 17.15 -30.70
C ALA A 170 2.21 16.33 -31.68
N GLU A 171 1.91 15.07 -31.38
CA GLU A 171 1.09 14.17 -32.20
C GLU A 171 -0.42 14.34 -31.95
N LEU A 172 -0.80 14.96 -30.83
CA LEU A 172 -2.21 15.20 -30.51
C LEU A 172 -2.88 16.10 -31.55
N LYS A 173 -4.05 15.69 -32.04
CA LYS A 173 -4.89 16.53 -32.89
C LYS A 173 -5.66 17.52 -32.01
N SER A 174 -5.70 18.78 -32.41
CA SER A 174 -6.38 19.86 -31.66
C SER A 174 -5.96 19.91 -30.19
N PRO A 175 -4.65 20.02 -29.89
CA PRO A 175 -4.18 20.03 -28.51
C PRO A 175 -4.71 21.27 -27.78
N GLN A 176 -5.06 21.09 -26.51
CA GLN A 176 -5.57 22.12 -25.64
C GLN A 176 -4.92 22.00 -24.27
N CYS A 177 -4.73 23.15 -23.61
CA CYS A 177 -4.34 23.20 -22.22
C CYS A 177 -5.53 22.75 -21.36
N SER A 178 -5.42 21.60 -20.71
CA SER A 178 -6.46 21.07 -19.79
C SER A 178 -6.85 22.03 -18.66
N SER A 179 -6.00 23.03 -18.35
CA SER A 179 -6.28 24.02 -17.30
C SER A 179 -7.12 25.21 -17.78
N CYS A 180 -7.06 25.59 -19.06
CA CYS A 180 -7.72 26.83 -19.53
C CYS A 180 -8.36 26.76 -20.93
N GLY A 181 -8.25 25.62 -21.62
CA GLY A 181 -8.77 25.37 -22.96
C GLY A 181 -7.94 25.97 -24.11
N GLU A 182 -6.91 26.78 -23.83
CA GLU A 182 -6.11 27.44 -24.86
C GLU A 182 -5.26 26.45 -25.66
N LYS A 183 -5.16 26.64 -26.98
CA LYS A 183 -4.27 25.85 -27.83
C LYS A 183 -2.80 26.14 -27.49
N PRO A 184 -1.98 25.14 -27.11
CA PRO A 184 -0.58 25.37 -26.81
C PRO A 184 0.22 25.63 -28.09
N VAL A 185 1.30 26.40 -27.93
CA VAL A 185 2.34 26.62 -28.96
C VAL A 185 3.60 25.90 -28.55
N PHE A 186 4.30 25.25 -29.49
CA PHE A 186 5.56 24.58 -29.20
C PHE A 186 6.69 25.60 -29.23
N LYS A 187 7.45 25.67 -28.14
CA LYS A 187 8.58 26.59 -27.98
C LYS A 187 9.82 25.81 -27.58
N ASP A 188 10.94 26.21 -28.15
CA ASP A 188 12.25 25.73 -27.72
C ASP A 188 12.62 26.36 -26.38
N THR A 189 13.24 25.56 -25.52
CA THR A 189 13.68 25.98 -24.19
C THR A 189 14.95 25.23 -23.81
N ASN A 190 15.94 25.94 -23.27
CA ASN A 190 17.23 25.36 -22.90
C ASN A 190 17.16 24.68 -21.54
N HIS A 191 17.80 23.52 -21.41
CA HIS A 191 17.86 22.75 -20.18
C HIS A 191 19.27 22.24 -19.91
N LEU A 192 19.56 22.12 -18.62
CA LEU A 192 20.77 21.45 -18.15
C LEU A 192 20.48 19.97 -17.89
N PHE A 193 21.45 19.12 -18.22
CA PHE A 193 21.40 17.68 -18.08
C PHE A 193 22.63 17.18 -17.33
N LEU A 194 22.42 16.28 -16.37
CA LEU A 194 23.48 15.49 -15.77
C LEU A 194 23.91 14.39 -16.74
N ASP A 195 25.18 14.41 -17.13
CA ASP A 195 25.77 13.48 -18.07
C ASP A 195 26.19 12.17 -17.37
N LEU A 196 25.20 11.29 -17.16
CA LEU A 196 25.43 9.99 -16.54
C LEU A 196 26.29 9.06 -17.40
N GLU A 197 26.39 9.31 -18.72
CA GLU A 197 27.22 8.51 -19.62
C GLU A 197 28.71 8.68 -19.25
N LYS A 198 29.13 9.92 -18.97
CA LYS A 198 30.48 10.22 -18.48
C LYS A 198 30.78 9.63 -17.09
N LEU A 199 29.75 9.44 -16.26
CA LEU A 199 29.90 8.92 -14.89
C LEU A 199 29.75 7.40 -14.79
N LYS A 200 29.42 6.72 -15.90
CA LYS A 200 29.07 5.30 -15.92
C LYS A 200 30.08 4.41 -15.18
N GLY A 201 31.37 4.53 -15.50
CA GLY A 201 32.41 3.71 -14.88
C GLY A 201 32.54 3.91 -13.36
N GLN A 202 32.36 5.15 -12.87
CA GLN A 202 32.40 5.45 -11.44
C GLN A 202 31.18 4.89 -10.72
N ILE A 203 29.99 4.99 -11.33
CA ILE A 203 28.74 4.46 -10.78
C ILE A 203 28.80 2.93 -10.72
N GLU A 204 29.25 2.27 -11.80
CA GLU A 204 29.37 0.80 -11.85
C GLU A 204 30.34 0.27 -10.79
N ASP A 205 31.50 0.90 -10.64
CA ASP A 205 32.50 0.53 -9.62
C ASP A 205 31.94 0.72 -8.20
N TRP A 206 31.31 1.87 -7.94
CA TRP A 206 30.71 2.15 -6.65
C TRP A 206 29.56 1.18 -6.31
N VAL A 207 28.62 0.97 -7.23
CA VAL A 207 27.49 0.03 -7.02
C VAL A 207 28.00 -1.38 -6.76
N THR A 208 29.00 -1.85 -7.51
CA THR A 208 29.55 -3.20 -7.34
C THR A 208 30.14 -3.38 -5.95
N LYS A 209 31.05 -2.49 -5.53
CA LYS A 209 31.67 -2.55 -4.20
C LYS A 209 30.65 -2.42 -3.08
N GLN A 210 29.72 -1.48 -3.23
CA GLN A 210 28.88 -1.06 -2.13
C GLN A 210 27.64 -1.91 -1.94
N SER A 211 27.11 -2.51 -3.01
CA SER A 211 26.03 -3.48 -2.89
C SER A 211 26.47 -4.78 -2.20
N GLU A 212 27.74 -5.20 -2.39
CA GLU A 212 28.32 -6.35 -1.69
C GLU A 212 28.63 -6.01 -0.23
N PHE A 213 29.36 -4.92 0.02
CA PHE A 213 29.71 -4.48 1.37
C PHE A 213 28.49 -4.18 2.23
N GLY A 214 27.51 -3.49 1.65
CA GLY A 214 26.28 -3.06 2.33
C GLY A 214 25.15 -4.09 2.31
N GLN A 215 25.36 -5.26 1.70
CA GLN A 215 24.39 -6.34 1.55
C GLN A 215 23.01 -5.84 1.09
N TRP A 216 22.99 -5.13 -0.04
CA TRP A 216 21.75 -4.55 -0.55
C TRP A 216 20.67 -5.60 -0.78
N SER A 217 19.42 -5.21 -0.55
CA SER A 217 18.28 -6.08 -0.84
C SER A 217 18.27 -6.48 -2.32
N ASN A 218 17.85 -7.71 -2.61
CA ASN A 218 17.88 -8.25 -3.97
C ASN A 218 17.08 -7.40 -4.96
N ASN A 219 15.93 -6.85 -4.55
CA ASN A 219 15.13 -5.95 -5.38
C ASN A 219 15.90 -4.66 -5.74
N ALA A 220 16.62 -4.06 -4.79
CA ALA A 220 17.46 -2.89 -5.04
C ALA A 220 18.61 -3.19 -5.99
N LEU A 221 19.27 -4.34 -5.82
CA LEU A 221 20.33 -4.77 -6.72
C LEU A 221 19.81 -4.98 -8.14
N MET A 222 18.69 -5.71 -8.30
CA MET A 222 18.12 -6.00 -9.61
C MET A 222 17.65 -4.73 -10.34
N VAL A 223 16.95 -3.83 -9.65
CA VAL A 223 16.49 -2.56 -10.25
C VAL A 223 17.68 -1.69 -10.65
N THR A 224 18.71 -1.61 -9.81
CA THR A 224 19.92 -0.81 -10.10
C THR A 224 20.69 -1.38 -11.29
N LYS A 225 20.90 -2.70 -11.33
CA LYS A 225 21.56 -3.36 -12.48
C LYS A 225 20.78 -3.15 -13.77
N GLY A 226 19.45 -3.32 -13.73
CA GLY A 226 18.61 -3.07 -14.90
C GLY A 226 18.72 -1.64 -15.43
N TRP A 227 18.86 -0.64 -14.56
CA TRP A 227 19.10 0.76 -14.96
C TRP A 227 20.46 0.96 -15.64
N ILE A 228 21.50 0.29 -15.15
CA ILE A 228 22.86 0.36 -15.71
C ILE A 228 22.90 -0.34 -17.08
N GLU A 229 22.31 -1.53 -17.20
CA GLU A 229 22.27 -2.35 -18.42
C GLU A 229 21.51 -1.67 -19.56
N GLN A 230 20.44 -0.92 -19.26
CA GLN A 230 19.69 -0.12 -20.25
C GLN A 230 20.50 1.05 -20.83
N GLY A 231 21.66 1.36 -20.26
CA GLY A 231 22.48 2.51 -20.61
C GLY A 231 22.10 3.74 -19.81
N LEU A 232 23.09 4.28 -19.08
CA LEU A 232 22.94 5.48 -18.28
C LEU A 232 22.91 6.74 -19.17
N LYS A 233 21.73 7.14 -19.61
CA LYS A 233 21.53 8.33 -20.47
C LYS A 233 21.61 9.63 -19.69
N LYS A 234 21.87 10.73 -20.40
CA LYS A 234 21.72 12.10 -19.88
C LYS A 234 20.34 12.32 -19.23
N ARG A 235 20.30 13.02 -18.09
CA ARG A 235 19.06 13.30 -17.35
C ARG A 235 18.88 14.79 -17.13
N CYS A 236 17.76 15.34 -17.58
CA CYS A 236 17.44 16.76 -17.42
C CYS A 236 17.25 17.10 -15.93
N ILE A 237 18.04 18.05 -15.42
CA ILE A 237 18.06 18.50 -14.03
C ILE A 237 17.42 19.87 -13.83
N THR A 238 16.75 20.43 -14.84
CA THR A 238 16.12 21.77 -14.78
C THR A 238 14.68 21.74 -15.24
N ARG A 239 13.85 22.65 -14.74
CA ARG A 239 12.43 22.80 -15.11
C ARG A 239 12.02 24.27 -15.20
N ASP A 240 11.10 24.55 -16.11
CA ASP A 240 10.41 25.83 -16.23
C ASP A 240 9.29 25.93 -15.20
N LEU A 241 9.69 26.17 -13.95
CA LEU A 241 8.79 26.37 -12.82
C LEU A 241 9.30 27.51 -11.95
N ASP A 242 8.39 28.22 -11.30
CA ASP A 242 8.76 29.24 -10.32
C ASP A 242 9.12 28.66 -8.96
N TRP A 243 8.47 27.56 -8.57
CA TRP A 243 8.59 26.93 -7.26
C TRP A 243 9.64 25.81 -7.26
N GLY A 244 10.85 26.14 -6.81
CA GLY A 244 12.02 25.27 -6.76
C GLY A 244 13.29 26.04 -6.42
N VAL A 245 14.40 25.32 -6.24
CA VAL A 245 15.73 25.93 -6.07
C VAL A 245 16.15 26.59 -7.39
N LYS A 246 16.46 27.89 -7.38
CA LYS A 246 16.88 28.63 -8.57
C LYS A 246 18.24 28.15 -9.10
N VAL A 247 18.38 28.10 -10.42
CA VAL A 247 19.63 27.71 -11.08
C VAL A 247 20.59 28.90 -11.13
N PRO A 248 21.81 28.81 -10.57
CA PRO A 248 22.75 29.94 -10.49
C PRO A 248 23.57 30.08 -11.79
N LEU A 249 22.90 30.13 -12.94
CA LEU A 249 23.53 30.23 -14.25
C LEU A 249 22.83 31.28 -15.12
N LYS A 250 23.61 32.09 -15.84
CA LYS A 250 23.08 33.11 -16.75
C LYS A 250 22.23 32.45 -17.85
N GLY A 251 21.04 33.00 -18.11
CA GLY A 251 20.06 32.43 -19.06
C GLY A 251 19.11 31.40 -18.44
N PHE A 252 19.27 31.08 -17.15
CA PHE A 252 18.41 30.15 -16.40
C PHE A 252 17.65 30.84 -15.26
N GLU A 253 17.51 32.16 -15.28
CA GLU A 253 16.92 32.96 -14.20
C GLU A 253 15.45 32.58 -13.90
N ASN A 254 14.71 32.14 -14.93
CA ASN A 254 13.32 31.70 -14.83
C ASN A 254 13.18 30.17 -14.69
N LYS A 255 14.27 29.47 -14.34
CA LYS A 255 14.29 28.02 -14.19
C LYS A 255 14.68 27.62 -12.78
N VAL A 256 14.22 26.45 -12.39
CA VAL A 256 14.58 25.80 -11.13
C VAL A 256 15.21 24.45 -11.40
N PHE A 257 15.94 23.92 -10.41
CA PHE A 257 16.35 22.53 -10.44
C PHE A 257 15.13 21.61 -10.42
N TYR A 258 15.24 20.51 -11.15
CA TYR A 258 14.24 19.47 -11.16
C TYR A 258 14.29 18.71 -9.83
N VAL A 259 13.12 18.45 -9.25
CA VAL A 259 12.99 17.80 -7.93
C VAL A 259 13.78 16.49 -7.79
N TRP A 260 13.93 15.72 -8.87
CA TRP A 260 14.67 14.46 -8.83
C TRP A 260 16.19 14.63 -8.76
N PHE A 261 16.72 15.83 -9.01
CA PHE A 261 18.12 16.17 -8.78
C PHE A 261 18.32 16.64 -7.33
N ASP A 262 17.48 17.53 -6.81
CA ASP A 262 17.73 18.21 -5.55
C ASP A 262 17.03 17.58 -4.33
N ALA A 263 15.95 16.81 -4.49
CA ALA A 263 15.26 16.20 -3.36
C ALA A 263 16.15 15.25 -2.52
N PRO A 264 17.02 14.39 -3.11
CA PRO A 264 17.95 13.59 -2.32
C PRO A 264 19.02 14.43 -1.58
N ILE A 265 19.41 15.60 -2.13
CA ILE A 265 20.27 16.57 -1.43
C ILE A 265 19.55 17.13 -0.19
N GLY A 266 18.21 17.07 -0.19
CA GLY A 266 17.34 17.34 0.95
C GLY A 266 17.77 16.66 2.25
N TYR A 267 18.29 15.42 2.22
CA TYR A 267 18.76 14.78 3.45
C TYR A 267 19.92 15.54 4.11
N ILE A 268 20.83 16.06 3.27
CA ILE A 268 22.01 16.82 3.70
C ILE A 268 21.57 18.18 4.23
N SER A 269 20.71 18.89 3.49
CA SER A 269 20.23 20.23 3.89
C SER A 269 19.34 20.21 5.13
N ILE A 270 18.48 19.21 5.28
CA ILE A 270 17.70 18.97 6.51
C ILE A 270 18.64 18.78 7.71
N THR A 271 19.73 18.03 7.52
CA THR A 271 20.73 17.86 8.57
C THR A 271 21.43 19.18 8.87
N ALA A 272 21.86 19.91 7.83
CA ALA A 272 22.57 21.18 7.96
C ALA A 272 21.73 22.29 8.62
N ASN A 273 20.43 22.34 8.32
CA ASN A 273 19.49 23.30 8.89
C ASN A 273 19.36 23.16 10.41
N LYS A 274 19.49 21.93 10.94
CA LYS A 274 19.36 21.66 12.38
C LYS A 274 20.70 21.55 13.11
N PHE A 275 21.70 20.93 12.50
CA PHE A 275 22.95 20.53 13.15
C PHE A 275 24.14 21.25 12.51
N LYS A 276 24.82 22.11 13.28
CA LYS A 276 25.97 22.89 12.78
C LYS A 276 27.13 22.01 12.31
N ASP A 277 27.30 20.85 12.93
CA ASP A 277 28.32 19.85 12.65
C ASP A 277 27.87 18.79 11.63
N TRP A 278 26.88 19.09 10.77
CA TRP A 278 26.34 18.16 9.77
C TRP A 278 27.40 17.51 8.86
N LYS A 279 28.53 18.19 8.64
CA LYS A 279 29.65 17.64 7.87
C LYS A 279 30.30 16.42 8.54
N SER A 280 30.25 16.32 9.87
CA SER A 280 30.73 15.13 10.60
C SER A 280 29.86 13.87 10.37
N TRP A 281 28.71 14.05 9.71
CA TRP A 281 27.79 12.99 9.33
C TRP A 281 27.82 12.73 7.83
N TRP A 282 27.83 13.79 7.02
CA TRP A 282 27.71 13.69 5.55
C TRP A 282 29.04 13.78 4.79
N LYS A 283 30.15 14.09 5.45
CA LYS A 283 31.50 14.13 4.87
C LYS A 283 32.50 13.30 5.70
N SER A 284 32.07 12.14 6.18
CA SER A 284 32.87 11.25 7.02
C SER A 284 32.61 9.77 6.69
N PRO A 285 32.84 9.34 5.42
CA PRO A 285 32.49 8.00 4.95
C PRO A 285 33.23 6.86 5.67
N ASP A 286 34.38 7.13 6.29
CA ASP A 286 35.15 6.13 7.04
C ASP A 286 34.58 5.87 8.45
N ASP A 287 33.84 6.84 9.01
CA ASP A 287 33.31 6.78 10.39
C ASP A 287 31.79 6.57 10.43
N VAL A 288 31.07 6.93 9.36
CA VAL A 288 29.60 6.98 9.33
C VAL A 288 29.02 5.95 8.36
N GLU A 289 28.09 5.15 8.87
CA GLU A 289 27.33 4.19 8.06
C GLU A 289 25.96 4.76 7.69
N LEU A 290 25.71 4.98 6.40
CA LEU A 290 24.42 5.50 5.91
C LEU A 290 23.44 4.37 5.53
N PHE A 291 22.30 4.34 6.22
CA PHE A 291 21.16 3.48 5.92
C PHE A 291 20.01 4.29 5.35
N GLN A 292 19.46 3.87 4.20
CA GLN A 292 18.35 4.57 3.55
C GLN A 292 17.12 3.68 3.38
N PHE A 293 15.96 4.16 3.82
CA PHE A 293 14.68 3.43 3.82
C PHE A 293 13.69 4.07 2.85
N MET A 294 13.14 3.28 1.92
CA MET A 294 12.25 3.80 0.88
C MET A 294 11.34 2.73 0.23
N GLY A 295 10.32 3.16 -0.51
CA GLY A 295 9.63 2.29 -1.46
C GLY A 295 10.44 2.03 -2.72
N LYS A 296 10.16 0.92 -3.43
CA LYS A 296 10.93 0.48 -4.60
C LYS A 296 11.10 1.50 -5.74
N ASP A 297 10.14 2.40 -5.90
CA ASP A 297 10.17 3.42 -6.96
C ASP A 297 11.30 4.44 -6.77
N ASN A 298 11.80 4.58 -5.53
CA ASN A 298 12.87 5.52 -5.21
C ASN A 298 14.28 4.94 -5.41
N ILE A 299 14.42 3.64 -5.70
CA ILE A 299 15.71 2.96 -5.78
C ILE A 299 16.67 3.65 -6.76
N PRO A 300 16.31 3.91 -8.04
CA PRO A 300 17.25 4.50 -8.99
C PRO A 300 17.76 5.90 -8.59
N PHE A 301 16.95 6.64 -7.83
CA PHE A 301 17.33 7.97 -7.35
C PHE A 301 18.43 7.90 -6.29
N HIS A 302 18.47 6.83 -5.51
CA HIS A 302 19.40 6.64 -4.40
C HIS A 302 20.58 5.72 -4.73
N THR A 303 20.49 4.93 -5.80
CA THR A 303 21.57 4.04 -6.26
C THR A 303 22.24 4.50 -7.55
N VAL A 304 21.65 5.46 -8.27
CA VAL A 304 22.22 6.01 -9.50
C VAL A 304 22.32 7.53 -9.45
N LEU A 305 21.20 8.25 -9.39
CA LEU A 305 21.21 9.71 -9.63
C LEU A 305 21.90 10.52 -8.53
N PHE A 306 21.53 10.28 -7.28
CA PHE A 306 22.14 10.97 -6.14
C PHE A 306 23.61 10.57 -5.97
N PRO A 307 23.98 9.27 -5.98
CA PRO A 307 25.39 8.87 -5.97
C PRO A 307 26.19 9.46 -7.13
N ALA A 308 25.65 9.51 -8.36
CA ALA A 308 26.32 10.13 -9.50
C ALA A 308 26.65 11.60 -9.24
N SER A 309 25.69 12.34 -8.67
CA SER A 309 25.88 13.76 -8.32
C SER A 309 26.98 13.94 -7.27
N LEU A 310 27.00 13.10 -6.24
CA LEU A 310 28.03 13.13 -5.19
C LEU A 310 29.40 12.69 -5.72
N LEU A 311 29.49 11.59 -6.47
CA LEU A 311 30.74 11.09 -7.07
C LEU A 311 31.36 12.12 -8.00
N ALA A 312 30.55 12.81 -8.81
CA ALA A 312 31.00 13.87 -9.70
C ALA A 312 31.68 15.03 -8.95
N THR A 313 31.28 15.34 -7.72
CA THR A 313 31.96 16.36 -6.89
C THR A 313 33.39 15.97 -6.54
N GLY A 314 33.75 14.68 -6.58
CA GLY A 314 35.05 14.16 -6.15
C GLY A 314 35.39 14.47 -4.69
N ASP A 315 34.40 14.85 -3.89
CA ASP A 315 34.54 15.15 -2.47
C ASP A 315 34.21 13.91 -1.62
N ASN A 316 34.59 13.96 -0.34
CA ASN A 316 34.54 12.81 0.56
C ASN A 316 33.16 12.66 1.22
N TRP A 317 32.10 12.52 0.41
CA TRP A 317 30.74 12.35 0.91
C TRP A 317 30.53 11.00 1.58
N THR A 318 29.73 10.99 2.65
CA THR A 318 29.18 9.76 3.23
C THR A 318 28.17 9.16 2.25
N MET A 319 28.54 8.05 1.63
CA MET A 319 27.73 7.36 0.63
C MET A 319 26.83 6.29 1.26
N LEU A 320 25.75 5.94 0.56
CA LEU A 320 24.85 4.85 0.94
C LEU A 320 25.66 3.58 1.27
N LYS A 321 25.51 3.05 2.50
CA LYS A 321 25.98 1.71 2.87
C LYS A 321 24.89 0.70 2.53
N THR A 322 23.74 0.80 3.18
CA THR A 322 22.65 -0.19 3.06
C THR A 322 21.35 0.48 2.67
N ILE A 323 20.71 -0.03 1.62
CA ILE A 323 19.36 0.38 1.21
C ILE A 323 18.34 -0.67 1.66
N SER A 324 17.30 -0.22 2.36
CA SER A 324 16.14 -1.03 2.71
C SER A 324 14.95 -0.56 1.88
N SER A 325 14.71 -1.24 0.77
CA SER A 325 13.55 -0.97 -0.09
C SER A 325 12.42 -1.96 0.15
N THR A 326 11.19 -1.47 0.19
CA THR A 326 10.00 -2.32 0.29
C THR A 326 9.19 -2.37 -1.01
N GLU A 327 8.51 -3.49 -1.19
CA GLU A 327 7.41 -3.64 -2.15
C GLU A 327 6.15 -2.89 -1.64
N TYR A 328 5.02 -3.01 -2.34
CA TYR A 328 3.82 -2.24 -1.97
C TYR A 328 3.00 -2.92 -0.87
N LEU A 329 2.43 -2.10 0.02
CA LEU A 329 1.29 -2.50 0.83
C LEU A 329 0.00 -2.12 0.07
N ASN A 330 -0.81 -3.11 -0.24
CA ASN A 330 -2.15 -2.97 -0.80
C ASN A 330 -3.20 -2.94 0.34
N TYR A 331 -4.43 -2.55 0.03
CA TYR A 331 -5.51 -2.40 0.99
C TYR A 331 -6.70 -3.27 0.59
N GLU A 332 -7.02 -4.27 1.41
CA GLU A 332 -7.97 -5.33 1.08
C GLU A 332 -7.62 -5.93 -0.30
N GLU A 333 -8.59 -6.04 -1.21
CA GLU A 333 -8.41 -6.54 -2.57
C GLU A 333 -8.03 -5.45 -3.59
N GLN A 334 -7.68 -4.24 -3.13
CA GLN A 334 -7.48 -3.06 -3.98
C GLN A 334 -6.24 -2.24 -3.58
N LYS A 335 -5.90 -1.23 -4.39
CA LYS A 335 -4.84 -0.26 -4.06
C LYS A 335 -5.40 0.90 -3.25
N PHE A 336 -4.57 1.48 -2.38
CA PHE A 336 -4.88 2.76 -1.74
C PHE A 336 -5.25 3.81 -2.80
N SER A 337 -6.31 4.57 -2.58
CA SER A 337 -6.76 5.60 -3.51
C SER A 337 -7.40 6.77 -2.78
N LYS A 338 -6.70 7.91 -2.78
CA LYS A 338 -7.22 9.16 -2.18
C LYS A 338 -8.46 9.68 -2.90
N SER A 339 -8.51 9.60 -4.24
CA SER A 339 -9.64 10.08 -5.03
C SER A 339 -10.91 9.25 -4.81
N ARG A 340 -10.77 7.93 -4.63
CA ARG A 340 -11.88 7.03 -4.31
C ARG A 340 -12.17 6.94 -2.81
N GLY A 341 -11.30 7.48 -1.95
CA GLY A 341 -11.42 7.36 -0.50
C GLY A 341 -11.16 5.94 0.02
N THR A 342 -10.39 5.16 -0.74
CA THR A 342 -10.08 3.75 -0.47
C THR A 342 -8.80 3.63 0.36
N GLY A 343 -8.90 2.96 1.50
CA GLY A 343 -7.77 2.68 2.38
C GLY A 343 -7.63 3.67 3.53
N VAL A 344 -6.76 3.31 4.47
CA VAL A 344 -6.52 4.08 5.70
C VAL A 344 -5.37 5.06 5.49
N PHE A 345 -5.65 6.35 5.71
CA PHE A 345 -4.66 7.42 5.71
C PHE A 345 -4.17 7.71 7.14
N GLY A 346 -2.99 8.33 7.29
CA GLY A 346 -2.37 8.51 8.61
C GLY A 346 -3.21 9.35 9.59
N ASP A 347 -3.89 10.38 9.08
CA ASP A 347 -4.86 11.17 9.85
C ASP A 347 -6.10 10.37 10.25
N GLN A 348 -6.55 9.47 9.38
CA GLN A 348 -7.67 8.57 9.64
C GLN A 348 -7.32 7.48 10.66
N ALA A 349 -6.10 6.92 10.58
CA ALA A 349 -5.58 5.98 11.57
C ALA A 349 -5.52 6.65 12.95
N LYS A 350 -5.04 7.89 13.02
CA LYS A 350 -5.03 8.68 14.26
C LYS A 350 -6.42 8.86 14.88
N ASN A 351 -7.44 9.04 14.05
CA ASN A 351 -8.82 9.26 14.48
C ASN A 351 -9.65 7.98 14.62
N SER A 352 -9.07 6.79 14.44
CA SER A 352 -9.83 5.53 14.48
C SER A 352 -10.16 5.04 15.88
N GLY A 353 -9.51 5.61 16.91
CA GLY A 353 -9.61 5.15 18.30
C GLY A 353 -8.75 3.92 18.63
N ILE A 354 -7.93 3.46 17.68
CA ILE A 354 -7.00 2.35 17.87
C ILE A 354 -5.63 2.89 18.29
N ASP A 355 -5.00 2.26 19.28
CA ASP A 355 -3.65 2.63 19.76
C ASP A 355 -2.62 2.54 18.60
N PRO A 356 -1.77 3.57 18.40
CA PRO A 356 -0.78 3.58 17.31
C PRO A 356 0.15 2.38 17.32
N ASP A 357 0.51 1.83 18.49
CA ASP A 357 1.37 0.65 18.59
C ASP A 357 0.75 -0.59 17.93
N LEU A 358 -0.58 -0.70 17.91
CA LEU A 358 -1.27 -1.81 17.24
C LEU A 358 -1.11 -1.69 15.71
N TYR A 359 -1.24 -0.48 15.16
CA TYR A 359 -0.93 -0.25 13.75
C TYR A 359 0.53 -0.53 13.43
N ARG A 360 1.46 -0.03 14.26
CA ARG A 360 2.90 -0.27 14.09
C ARG A 360 3.20 -1.76 14.02
N TYR A 361 2.73 -2.53 15.02
CA TYR A 361 2.88 -3.98 15.08
C TYR A 361 2.37 -4.64 13.80
N TYR A 362 1.11 -4.38 13.40
CA TYR A 362 0.50 -5.11 12.29
C TYR A 362 1.17 -4.81 10.96
N LEU A 363 1.52 -3.53 10.73
CA LEU A 363 2.24 -3.11 9.53
C LEU A 363 3.63 -3.75 9.46
N LEU A 364 4.35 -3.85 10.57
CA LEU A 364 5.70 -4.45 10.62
C LEU A 364 5.66 -5.97 10.52
N ARG A 365 4.66 -6.61 11.12
CA ARG A 365 4.37 -8.04 10.94
C ARG A 365 4.13 -8.39 9.47
N ASN A 366 3.45 -7.50 8.76
CA ASN A 366 3.14 -7.65 7.34
C ASN A 366 4.01 -6.76 6.44
N ARG A 367 5.22 -6.39 6.89
CA ARG A 367 6.13 -5.54 6.12
C ARG A 367 6.42 -6.15 4.73
N PRO A 368 6.23 -5.41 3.63
CA PRO A 368 6.43 -5.91 2.27
C PRO A 368 7.92 -5.95 1.88
N GLU A 369 8.69 -6.86 2.51
CA GLU A 369 10.16 -6.93 2.32
C GLU A 369 10.56 -7.59 1.00
N LYS A 370 9.81 -8.62 0.57
CA LYS A 370 10.15 -9.44 -0.61
C LYS A 370 9.10 -9.38 -1.71
N ASN A 371 7.83 -9.27 -1.33
CA ASN A 371 6.68 -9.24 -2.22
C ASN A 371 5.69 -8.21 -1.68
N ASP A 372 4.76 -7.77 -2.53
CA ASP A 372 3.61 -6.97 -2.10
C ASP A 372 2.85 -7.70 -0.97
N THR A 373 2.34 -6.91 -0.01
CA THR A 373 1.49 -7.41 1.08
C THR A 373 0.15 -6.68 1.10
N GLN A 374 -0.78 -7.14 1.92
CA GLN A 374 -2.12 -6.57 2.01
C GLN A 374 -2.47 -6.27 3.46
N PHE A 375 -3.14 -5.13 3.67
CA PHE A 375 -3.82 -4.82 4.91
C PHE A 375 -5.25 -5.34 4.83
N PHE A 376 -5.64 -6.25 5.74
CA PHE A 376 -7.02 -6.70 5.90
C PHE A 376 -7.51 -6.37 7.30
N TRP A 377 -8.68 -5.76 7.44
CA TRP A 377 -9.24 -5.41 8.76
C TRP A 377 -9.47 -6.62 9.67
N ASN A 378 -9.95 -7.73 9.09
CA ASN A 378 -10.19 -8.97 9.85
C ASN A 378 -8.88 -9.60 10.34
N ASP A 379 -7.87 -9.69 9.46
CA ASP A 379 -6.54 -10.17 9.85
C ASP A 379 -5.90 -9.22 10.87
N PHE A 380 -6.07 -7.89 10.73
CA PHE A 380 -5.59 -6.93 11.71
C PHE A 380 -6.13 -7.21 13.12
N MET A 381 -7.45 -7.40 13.24
CA MET A 381 -8.10 -7.76 14.49
C MET A 381 -7.58 -9.10 15.04
N GLU A 382 -7.56 -10.15 14.21
CA GLU A 382 -7.15 -11.49 14.63
C GLU A 382 -5.69 -11.52 15.11
N LYS A 383 -4.79 -10.87 14.37
CA LYS A 383 -3.36 -10.82 14.70
C LYS A 383 -3.08 -9.99 15.94
N VAL A 384 -3.68 -8.82 16.07
CA VAL A 384 -3.55 -8.02 17.30
C VAL A 384 -4.07 -8.80 18.51
N ASN A 385 -5.29 -9.33 18.43
CA ASN A 385 -5.92 -10.01 19.54
C ASN A 385 -5.17 -11.31 19.91
N GLY A 386 -4.71 -12.08 18.92
CA GLY A 386 -4.08 -13.39 19.11
C GLY A 386 -2.58 -13.34 19.40
N GLU A 387 -1.82 -12.47 18.74
CA GLU A 387 -0.35 -12.49 18.79
C GLU A 387 0.25 -11.37 19.67
N ILE A 388 -0.48 -10.29 19.95
CA ILE A 388 -0.03 -9.24 20.88
C ILE A 388 -0.78 -9.32 22.20
N ILE A 389 -2.11 -9.26 22.16
CA ILE A 389 -2.92 -9.18 23.37
C ILE A 389 -2.91 -10.51 24.12
N ALA A 390 -3.24 -11.63 23.44
CA ALA A 390 -3.27 -12.95 24.06
C ALA A 390 -1.88 -13.55 24.33
N ASN A 391 -0.81 -12.94 23.81
CA ASN A 391 0.56 -13.41 23.96
C ASN A 391 1.39 -12.48 24.86
N TYR A 392 2.00 -11.41 24.33
CA TYR A 392 2.86 -10.50 25.11
C TYR A 392 2.10 -9.83 26.26
N ALA A 393 0.98 -9.16 25.98
CA ALA A 393 0.26 -8.41 27.01
C ALA A 393 -0.32 -9.32 28.10
N ASN A 394 -0.78 -10.52 27.71
CA ASN A 394 -1.24 -11.55 28.62
C ASN A 394 -0.10 -12.07 29.53
N LEU A 395 1.09 -12.30 28.98
CA LEU A 395 2.26 -12.70 29.77
C LEU A 395 2.61 -11.63 30.80
N VAL A 396 2.72 -10.36 30.37
CA VAL A 396 2.98 -9.22 31.27
C VAL A 396 1.94 -9.17 32.37
N ASN A 397 0.64 -9.21 32.03
CA ASN A 397 -0.44 -9.13 32.99
C ASN A 397 -0.38 -10.28 34.01
N ARG A 398 -0.14 -11.53 33.56
CA ARG A 398 -0.02 -12.68 34.45
C ARG A 398 1.13 -12.50 35.45
N VAL A 399 2.30 -12.10 34.96
CA VAL A 399 3.49 -11.92 35.81
C VAL A 399 3.27 -10.80 36.82
N LEU A 400 2.76 -9.65 36.40
CA LEU A 400 2.52 -8.51 37.30
C LEU A 400 1.39 -8.81 38.31
N GLN A 401 0.30 -9.44 37.89
CA GLN A 401 -0.79 -9.83 38.82
C GLN A 401 -0.33 -10.83 39.87
N PHE A 402 0.49 -11.82 39.51
CA PHE A 402 1.04 -12.77 40.48
C PHE A 402 2.02 -12.10 41.43
N SER A 403 2.89 -11.24 40.91
CA SER A 403 3.82 -10.43 41.72
C SER A 403 3.06 -9.59 42.76
N MET A 404 2.00 -8.91 42.32
CA MET A 404 1.17 -8.07 43.20
C MET A 404 0.39 -8.91 44.23
N LYS A 405 -0.23 -10.01 43.80
CA LYS A 405 -1.16 -10.79 44.63
C LYS A 405 -0.47 -11.63 45.70
N PHE A 406 0.69 -12.20 45.39
CA PHE A 406 1.31 -13.23 46.23
C PHE A 406 2.64 -12.78 46.87
N PHE A 407 3.23 -11.71 46.37
CA PHE A 407 4.53 -11.19 46.80
C PHE A 407 4.48 -9.68 47.13
N ASP A 408 3.28 -9.16 47.40
CA ASP A 408 3.02 -7.79 47.82
C ASP A 408 3.63 -6.72 46.89
N GLY A 409 3.79 -7.06 45.60
CA GLY A 409 4.40 -6.19 44.59
C GLY A 409 5.93 -6.05 44.70
N SER A 410 6.59 -6.76 45.61
CA SER A 410 8.04 -6.76 45.75
C SER A 410 8.68 -7.78 44.80
N ILE A 411 9.64 -7.32 43.99
CA ILE A 411 10.41 -8.17 43.09
C ILE A 411 11.64 -8.73 43.82
N ASN A 412 11.46 -9.94 44.37
CA ASN A 412 12.49 -10.67 45.08
C ASN A 412 13.17 -11.67 44.14
N LEU A 413 14.04 -11.17 43.26
CA LEU A 413 14.80 -12.02 42.36
C LEU A 413 15.66 -13.01 43.16
N VAL A 414 15.34 -14.28 42.98
CA VAL A 414 16.05 -15.44 43.53
C VAL A 414 16.83 -16.13 42.42
N ASP A 415 17.87 -16.89 42.78
CA ASP A 415 18.62 -17.68 41.80
C ASP A 415 17.69 -18.66 41.06
N THR A 416 17.76 -18.65 39.73
CA THR A 416 16.90 -19.45 38.83
C THR A 416 17.67 -20.53 38.08
N SER A 417 18.86 -20.91 38.55
CA SER A 417 19.77 -21.83 37.84
C SER A 417 19.10 -23.13 37.36
N ASP A 418 18.17 -23.71 38.11
CA ASP A 418 17.61 -25.04 37.80
C ASP A 418 16.24 -25.01 37.08
N ASP A 419 15.45 -23.94 37.23
CA ASP A 419 14.08 -23.79 36.69
C ASP A 419 13.90 -22.40 36.02
N SER A 420 14.68 -22.09 34.98
CA SER A 420 14.58 -20.79 34.29
C SER A 420 13.91 -20.87 32.92
N VAL A 421 13.04 -19.89 32.66
CA VAL A 421 12.43 -19.67 31.35
C VAL A 421 13.49 -19.39 30.27
N PHE A 422 14.64 -18.83 30.65
CA PHE A 422 15.75 -18.51 29.75
C PHE A 422 16.35 -19.75 29.08
N LYS A 423 16.61 -20.82 29.85
CA LYS A 423 17.06 -22.10 29.31
C LYS A 423 15.98 -22.75 28.46
N PHE A 424 14.72 -22.71 28.93
CA PHE A 424 13.59 -23.26 28.21
C PHE A 424 13.36 -22.63 26.83
N ALA A 425 13.59 -21.32 26.71
CA ALA A 425 13.37 -20.56 25.48
C ALA A 425 14.61 -20.45 24.57
N ASP A 426 15.74 -21.07 24.93
CA ASP A 426 17.04 -20.88 24.26
C ASP A 426 17.37 -19.38 24.06
N PHE A 427 17.17 -18.60 25.12
CA PHE A 427 17.01 -17.15 25.03
C PHE A 427 18.24 -16.44 24.45
N GLU A 428 19.45 -16.86 24.84
CA GLU A 428 20.69 -16.22 24.38
C GLU A 428 20.87 -16.37 22.86
N ASN A 429 20.65 -17.58 22.32
CA ASN A 429 20.74 -17.84 20.89
C ASN A 429 19.67 -17.04 20.12
N LYS A 430 18.44 -16.98 20.64
CA LYS A 430 17.37 -16.15 20.05
C LYS A 430 17.72 -14.66 20.05
N VAL A 431 18.26 -14.13 21.14
CA VAL A 431 18.71 -12.73 21.20
C VAL A 431 19.82 -12.46 20.18
N ASN A 432 20.79 -13.36 20.04
CA ASN A 432 21.87 -13.22 19.06
C ASN A 432 21.34 -13.27 17.61
N SER A 433 20.37 -14.16 17.34
CA SER A 433 19.65 -14.19 16.06
C SER A 433 18.93 -12.88 15.77
N ILE A 434 18.14 -12.37 16.73
CA ILE A 434 17.38 -11.12 16.61
C ILE A 434 18.31 -9.93 16.33
N LYS A 435 19.44 -9.81 17.04
CA LYS A 435 20.46 -8.78 16.78
C LYS A 435 20.99 -8.86 15.35
N SER A 436 21.33 -10.07 14.89
CA SER A 436 21.80 -10.30 13.51
C SER A 436 20.76 -9.91 12.46
N LEU A 437 19.48 -10.19 12.72
CA LEU A 437 18.38 -9.79 11.84
C LEU A 437 18.21 -8.27 11.76
N TYR A 438 18.35 -7.56 12.88
CA TYR A 438 18.34 -6.09 12.87
C TYR A 438 19.51 -5.50 12.09
N GLU A 439 20.73 -6.00 12.26
CA GLU A 439 21.90 -5.54 11.50
C GLU A 439 21.74 -5.74 9.98
N LYS A 440 20.97 -6.75 9.57
CA LYS A 440 20.59 -7.03 8.17
C LYS A 440 19.30 -6.34 7.73
N VAL A 441 18.64 -5.60 8.63
CA VAL A 441 17.35 -4.94 8.38
C VAL A 441 16.22 -5.92 8.00
N GLU A 442 16.28 -7.16 8.51
CA GLU A 442 15.21 -8.18 8.42
C GLU A 442 14.17 -7.97 9.55
N LEU A 443 13.53 -6.81 9.54
CA LEU A 443 12.67 -6.32 10.63
C LEU A 443 11.46 -7.23 10.88
N LYS A 444 10.83 -7.75 9.81
CA LYS A 444 9.68 -8.65 9.97
C LYS A 444 10.07 -9.92 10.72
N LYS A 445 11.21 -10.52 10.36
CA LYS A 445 11.66 -11.78 10.96
C LYS A 445 12.09 -11.59 12.41
N ALA A 446 12.79 -10.48 12.70
CA ALA A 446 13.14 -10.11 14.07
C ALA A 446 11.90 -10.01 14.98
N LEU A 447 10.83 -9.33 14.52
CA LEU A 447 9.57 -9.27 15.26
C LEU A 447 8.98 -10.65 15.56
N LEU A 448 8.94 -11.54 14.55
CA LEU A 448 8.37 -12.88 14.72
C LEU A 448 9.16 -13.73 15.73
N GLU A 449 10.50 -13.63 15.74
CA GLU A 449 11.32 -14.32 16.75
C GLU A 449 11.10 -13.77 18.17
N ILE A 450 10.85 -12.47 18.32
CA ILE A 450 10.49 -11.86 19.62
C ILE A 450 9.11 -12.37 20.10
N LEU A 451 8.13 -12.50 19.21
CA LEU A 451 6.81 -13.03 19.56
C LEU A 451 6.84 -14.53 19.91
N GLU A 452 7.78 -15.27 19.33
CA GLU A 452 8.07 -16.65 19.70
C GLU A 452 8.60 -16.74 21.14
N LEU A 453 9.52 -15.85 21.54
CA LEU A 453 9.97 -15.72 22.94
C LEU A 453 8.80 -15.47 23.90
N CYS A 454 7.86 -14.60 23.53
CA CYS A 454 6.64 -14.38 24.32
C CYS A 454 5.83 -15.67 24.48
N SER A 455 5.72 -16.47 23.42
CA SER A 455 5.01 -17.75 23.44
C SER A 455 5.68 -18.75 24.38
N TYR A 456 7.01 -18.82 24.39
CA TYR A 456 7.76 -19.63 25.35
C TYR A 456 7.51 -19.21 26.80
N GLY A 457 7.48 -17.91 27.09
CA GLY A 457 7.16 -17.41 28.43
C GLY A 457 5.75 -17.80 28.88
N ASN A 458 4.76 -17.67 27.99
CA ASN A 458 3.39 -18.11 28.26
C ASN A 458 3.28 -19.62 28.49
N LYS A 459 4.00 -20.42 27.69
CA LYS A 459 4.06 -21.88 27.87
C LYS A 459 4.70 -22.26 29.19
N PHE A 460 5.84 -21.65 29.53
CA PHE A 460 6.52 -21.88 30.80
C PHE A 460 5.63 -21.56 32.01
N PHE A 461 4.90 -20.44 31.98
CA PHE A 461 3.92 -20.10 33.01
C PHE A 461 2.81 -21.17 33.10
N GLN A 462 2.31 -21.65 31.97
CA GLN A 462 1.22 -22.62 31.93
C GLN A 462 1.65 -24.00 32.44
N ASP A 463 2.79 -24.52 31.95
CA ASP A 463 3.29 -25.85 32.29
C ASP A 463 3.66 -25.97 33.78
N ASN A 464 4.08 -24.86 34.40
CA ASN A 464 4.42 -24.81 35.83
C ASN A 464 3.21 -24.59 36.75
N GLU A 465 2.02 -24.25 36.23
CA GLU A 465 0.79 -24.05 37.00
C GLU A 465 0.97 -23.28 38.34
N PRO A 466 1.55 -22.06 38.37
CA PRO A 466 1.88 -21.35 39.61
C PRO A 466 0.66 -21.06 40.49
N TRP A 467 -0.56 -21.02 39.94
CA TRP A 467 -1.81 -20.90 40.71
C TRP A 467 -2.12 -22.13 41.59
N LYS A 468 -1.55 -23.29 41.28
CA LYS A 468 -1.61 -24.50 42.10
C LYS A 468 -0.44 -24.53 43.08
N ILE A 469 0.78 -24.38 42.57
CA ILE A 469 2.02 -24.49 43.38
C ILE A 469 2.03 -23.49 44.52
N ILE A 470 1.49 -22.28 44.36
CA ILE A 470 1.47 -21.26 45.43
C ILE A 470 0.79 -21.71 46.72
N LYS A 471 -0.09 -22.72 46.66
CA LYS A 471 -0.78 -23.29 47.82
C LYS A 471 0.10 -24.25 48.63
N GLU A 472 1.17 -24.75 48.03
CA GLU A 472 2.04 -25.80 48.56
C GLU A 472 3.47 -25.30 48.78
N ASP A 473 4.04 -24.58 47.80
CA ASP A 473 5.41 -24.09 47.79
C ASP A 473 5.48 -22.64 47.26
N LYS A 474 5.46 -21.70 48.22
CA LYS A 474 5.55 -20.27 47.92
C LYS A 474 6.92 -19.87 47.35
N GLU A 475 8.00 -20.54 47.76
CA GLU A 475 9.35 -20.23 47.28
C GLU A 475 9.56 -20.67 45.84
N LYS A 476 9.10 -21.87 45.46
CA LYS A 476 9.11 -22.33 44.08
C LYS A 476 8.28 -21.42 43.18
N THR A 477 7.11 -20.98 43.65
CA THR A 477 6.31 -20.00 42.91
C THR A 477 7.07 -18.68 42.74
N ASN A 478 7.77 -18.20 43.78
CA ASN A 478 8.60 -17.01 43.67
C ASN A 478 9.73 -17.16 42.63
N ARG A 479 10.40 -18.33 42.57
CA ARG A 479 11.42 -18.62 41.55
C ARG A 479 10.85 -18.53 40.13
N ILE A 480 9.70 -19.16 39.87
CA ILE A 480 9.03 -19.15 38.56
C ILE A 480 8.66 -17.71 38.15
N ILE A 481 7.99 -16.97 39.04
CA ILE A 481 7.54 -15.60 38.75
C ILE A 481 8.72 -14.64 38.60
N SER A 482 9.77 -14.79 39.41
CA SER A 482 11.01 -14.01 39.29
C SER A 482 11.71 -14.23 37.95
N SER A 483 11.81 -15.49 37.51
CA SER A 483 12.39 -15.83 36.20
C SER A 483 11.60 -15.20 35.07
N LEU A 484 10.27 -15.32 35.10
CA LEU A 484 9.39 -14.72 34.11
C LEU A 484 9.40 -13.19 34.13
N PHE A 485 9.58 -12.57 35.30
CA PHE A 485 9.68 -11.11 35.41
C PHE A 485 10.92 -10.58 34.68
N GLY A 486 12.10 -11.17 34.93
CA GLY A 486 13.31 -10.83 34.19
C GLY A 486 13.14 -11.04 32.68
N PHE A 487 12.50 -12.14 32.29
CA PHE A 487 12.28 -12.50 30.90
C PHE A 487 11.34 -11.53 30.17
N VAL A 488 10.22 -11.15 30.80
CA VAL A 488 9.29 -10.14 30.26
C VAL A 488 10.00 -8.81 30.09
N ARG A 489 10.85 -8.41 31.05
CA ARG A 489 11.63 -7.18 30.94
C ARG A 489 12.56 -7.22 29.74
N ASP A 490 13.31 -8.30 29.53
CA ASP A 490 14.24 -8.39 28.40
C ASP A 490 13.53 -8.48 27.05
N ILE A 491 12.43 -9.22 26.95
CA ILE A 491 11.56 -9.20 25.76
C ILE A 491 11.06 -7.78 25.48
N SER A 492 10.68 -7.04 26.51
CA SER A 492 10.18 -5.68 26.36
C SER A 492 11.24 -4.74 25.78
N ILE A 493 12.53 -4.95 26.11
CA ILE A 493 13.65 -4.23 25.48
C ILE A 493 13.72 -4.55 23.99
N LEU A 494 13.63 -5.83 23.61
CA LEU A 494 13.67 -6.26 22.20
C LEU A 494 12.47 -5.76 21.38
N LEU A 495 11.31 -5.64 22.03
CA LEU A 495 10.04 -5.26 21.42
C LEU A 495 9.80 -3.73 21.40
N TYR A 496 10.61 -2.95 22.14
CA TYR A 496 10.56 -1.48 22.17
C TYR A 496 10.60 -0.81 20.78
N PRO A 497 11.42 -1.26 19.82
CA PRO A 497 11.40 -0.70 18.48
C PRO A 497 10.05 -0.81 17.76
N TYR A 498 9.23 -1.81 18.08
CA TYR A 498 7.95 -2.08 17.42
C TYR A 498 6.77 -1.37 18.08
N ILE A 499 6.67 -1.44 19.41
CA ILE A 499 5.53 -0.92 20.19
C ILE A 499 6.00 -0.02 21.36
N PRO A 500 6.70 1.09 21.05
CA PRO A 500 7.39 1.91 22.06
C PRO A 500 6.46 2.49 23.14
N GLY A 501 5.20 2.80 22.80
CA GLY A 501 4.24 3.36 23.77
C GLY A 501 3.88 2.35 24.87
N ALA A 502 3.57 1.12 24.49
CA ALA A 502 3.21 0.03 25.40
C ALA A 502 4.41 -0.40 26.25
N ILE A 503 5.61 -0.46 25.67
CA ILE A 503 6.82 -0.77 26.44
C ILE A 503 7.10 0.33 27.47
N THR A 504 6.94 1.60 27.10
CA THR A 504 7.09 2.73 28.05
C THR A 504 6.08 2.61 29.21
N ARG A 505 4.82 2.30 28.92
CA ARG A 505 3.80 2.06 29.96
C ARG A 505 4.19 0.89 30.88
N TYR A 506 4.72 -0.19 30.32
CA TYR A 506 5.21 -1.34 31.09
C TYR A 506 6.39 -0.96 32.01
N PHE A 507 7.43 -0.30 31.51
CA PHE A 507 8.57 0.12 32.33
C PHE A 507 8.13 1.05 33.48
N ASN A 508 7.24 2.01 33.19
CA ASN A 508 6.66 2.87 34.23
C ASN A 508 5.86 2.07 35.28
N SER A 509 5.10 1.04 34.87
CA SER A 509 4.34 0.19 35.80
C SER A 509 5.21 -0.59 36.78
N ILE A 510 6.45 -0.90 36.40
CA ILE A 510 7.42 -1.59 37.26
C ILE A 510 8.42 -0.62 37.90
N ASN A 511 8.14 0.69 37.84
CA ASN A 511 8.97 1.76 38.40
C ASN A 511 10.43 1.76 37.89
N LEU A 512 10.63 1.44 36.60
CA LEU A 512 11.92 1.58 35.92
C LEU A 512 11.91 2.74 34.95
N SER A 513 13.05 3.45 34.88
CA SER A 513 13.25 4.52 33.90
C SER A 513 13.31 3.94 32.48
N THR A 514 12.76 4.67 31.51
CA THR A 514 12.90 4.34 30.08
C THR A 514 14.36 4.38 29.61
N ASP A 515 15.25 5.09 30.31
CA ASP A 515 16.68 5.12 29.99
C ASP A 515 17.37 3.76 30.21
N THR A 516 16.73 2.84 30.93
CA THR A 516 17.24 1.47 31.12
C THR A 516 16.83 0.53 29.99
N ILE A 517 16.07 0.99 28.99
CA ILE A 517 15.71 0.22 27.80
C ILE A 517 16.94 0.16 26.88
N LEU A 518 17.91 -0.68 27.24
CA LEU A 518 19.17 -0.84 26.53
C LEU A 518 19.44 -2.32 26.27
N ILE A 519 19.90 -2.65 25.07
CA ILE A 519 20.29 -4.02 24.70
C ILE A 519 21.39 -4.55 25.63
N SER A 520 22.27 -3.68 26.12
CA SER A 520 23.31 -4.03 27.10
C SER A 520 22.77 -4.42 28.47
N ASN A 521 21.52 -4.09 28.78
CA ASN A 521 20.90 -4.44 30.06
C ASN A 521 20.24 -5.82 30.01
N ILE A 522 20.05 -6.44 28.83
CA ILE A 522 19.52 -7.81 28.72
C ILE A 522 20.40 -8.76 29.54
N GLY A 523 19.78 -9.59 30.39
CA GLY A 523 20.49 -10.47 31.31
C GLY A 523 21.03 -9.81 32.59
N ASN A 524 21.03 -8.48 32.71
CA ASN A 524 21.46 -7.77 33.92
C ASN A 524 20.28 -7.42 34.81
N TYR A 525 20.05 -8.20 35.87
CA TYR A 525 18.88 -8.05 36.74
C TYR A 525 19.14 -7.33 38.07
N ASP A 526 20.33 -6.77 38.28
CA ASP A 526 20.62 -6.09 39.55
C ASP A 526 19.68 -4.92 39.81
N MET A 527 19.30 -4.19 38.75
CA MET A 527 18.33 -3.09 38.81
C MET A 527 16.90 -3.52 39.17
N LEU A 528 16.60 -4.82 39.13
CA LEU A 528 15.28 -5.34 39.46
C LEU A 528 15.15 -5.75 40.93
N LYS A 529 16.27 -5.89 41.64
CA LYS A 529 16.29 -6.36 43.04
C LYS A 529 15.63 -5.33 43.95
N GLY A 530 14.59 -5.76 44.68
CA GLY A 530 13.90 -4.90 45.64
C GLY A 530 13.03 -3.82 45.01
N LEU A 531 12.75 -3.92 43.70
CA LEU A 531 11.77 -3.05 43.07
C LEU A 531 10.37 -3.33 43.62
N GLN A 532 9.64 -2.25 43.86
CA GLN A 532 8.22 -2.29 44.15
C GLN A 532 7.45 -1.95 42.87
N ILE A 533 6.56 -2.82 42.41
CA ILE A 533 5.72 -2.55 41.23
C ILE A 533 4.45 -1.78 41.61
N ASN A 534 3.90 -1.05 40.65
CA ASN A 534 2.58 -0.45 40.75
C ASN A 534 1.48 -1.49 40.42
N PRO A 535 0.23 -1.27 40.86
CA PRO A 535 -0.88 -2.12 40.44
C PRO A 535 -0.96 -2.24 38.91
N PRO A 536 -1.11 -3.47 38.36
CA PRO A 536 -1.07 -3.68 36.91
C PRO A 536 -2.27 -3.04 36.21
N GLY A 537 -1.98 -2.23 35.20
CA GLY A 537 -2.97 -1.69 34.26
C GLY A 537 -3.13 -2.56 33.01
N VAL A 538 -4.16 -2.26 32.20
CA VAL A 538 -4.36 -2.91 30.90
C VAL A 538 -3.43 -2.28 29.87
N LEU A 539 -2.53 -3.07 29.27
CA LEU A 539 -1.61 -2.57 28.23
C LEU A 539 -2.32 -2.25 26.91
N PHE A 540 -3.25 -3.13 26.51
CA PHE A 540 -4.03 -3.03 25.28
C PHE A 540 -5.46 -3.53 25.54
N THR A 541 -6.43 -2.86 24.93
CA THR A 541 -7.81 -3.33 24.87
C THR A 541 -8.00 -4.16 23.61
N LYS A 542 -8.83 -5.22 23.67
CA LYS A 542 -9.14 -6.04 22.50
C LYS A 542 -9.78 -5.20 21.41
N LEU A 543 -9.45 -5.52 20.16
CA LEU A 543 -10.15 -4.98 19.01
C LEU A 543 -11.47 -5.74 18.86
N GLU A 544 -12.58 -5.02 19.07
CA GLU A 544 -13.93 -5.55 18.95
C GLU A 544 -14.37 -5.62 17.48
N LYS A 545 -15.09 -6.67 17.12
CA LYS A 545 -15.54 -6.91 15.74
C LYS A 545 -16.39 -5.76 15.20
N GLU A 546 -17.26 -5.19 16.03
CA GLU A 546 -18.13 -4.07 15.64
C GLU A 546 -17.34 -2.82 15.24
N LEU A 547 -16.28 -2.49 15.99
CA LEU A 547 -15.38 -1.38 15.66
C LEU A 547 -14.67 -1.65 14.33
N VAL A 548 -14.16 -2.87 14.14
CA VAL A 548 -13.40 -3.27 12.96
C VAL A 548 -14.26 -3.23 11.70
N GLU A 549 -15.48 -3.78 11.74
CA GLU A 549 -16.40 -3.73 10.60
C GLU A 549 -16.82 -2.29 10.27
N LYS A 550 -17.10 -1.47 11.29
CA LYS A 550 -17.40 -0.04 11.10
C LYS A 550 -16.26 0.69 10.37
N LEU A 551 -15.01 0.48 10.82
CA LEU A 551 -13.85 1.12 10.19
C LEU A 551 -13.60 0.56 8.78
N LYS A 552 -13.78 -0.75 8.58
CA LYS A 552 -13.68 -1.39 7.26
C LYS A 552 -14.64 -0.76 6.26
N GLU A 553 -15.91 -0.59 6.63
CA GLU A 553 -16.91 0.07 5.80
C GLU A 553 -16.56 1.55 5.56
N GLN A 554 -16.11 2.26 6.60
CA GLN A 554 -15.72 3.67 6.51
C GLN A 554 -14.59 3.91 5.51
N PHE A 555 -13.65 2.97 5.38
CA PHE A 555 -12.45 3.10 4.53
C PHE A 555 -12.49 2.22 3.28
N ALA A 556 -13.63 1.61 2.94
CA ALA A 556 -13.80 0.80 1.73
C ALA A 556 -13.68 1.63 0.43
N GLY A 557 -13.83 2.96 0.54
CA GLY A 557 -13.96 3.88 -0.58
C GLY A 557 -15.42 4.08 -1.01
N LYS A 558 -15.63 5.03 -1.91
CA LYS A 558 -16.93 5.23 -2.55
C LYS A 558 -17.23 3.96 -3.35
N LYS A 559 -18.34 3.27 -3.03
CA LYS A 559 -18.87 2.21 -3.90
C LYS A 559 -19.03 2.81 -5.30
N GLU A 560 -18.31 2.30 -6.28
CA GLU A 560 -18.58 2.64 -7.68
C GLU A 560 -20.05 2.29 -7.94
N ILE A 561 -20.85 3.31 -8.20
CA ILE A 561 -22.18 3.11 -8.77
C ILE A 561 -21.92 2.70 -10.21
N ILE A 562 -21.70 1.40 -10.45
CA ILE A 562 -21.75 0.86 -11.80
C ILE A 562 -23.15 1.20 -12.32
N ASN A 563 -23.21 1.92 -13.44
CA ASN A 563 -24.47 2.23 -14.08
C ASN A 563 -25.18 0.89 -14.35
N PRO A 564 -26.41 0.64 -13.86
CA PRO A 564 -27.10 -0.63 -14.08
C PRO A 564 -27.12 -1.05 -15.55
N ALA A 565 -27.17 -0.08 -16.48
CA ALA A 565 -27.10 -0.35 -17.92
C ALA A 565 -25.77 -0.98 -18.36
N GLU A 566 -24.62 -0.57 -17.80
CA GLU A 566 -23.30 -1.13 -18.13
C GLU A 566 -23.14 -2.55 -17.58
N GLU A 567 -23.68 -2.80 -16.38
CA GLU A 567 -23.66 -4.14 -15.78
C GLU A 567 -24.56 -5.11 -16.55
N PHE A 568 -25.77 -4.68 -16.92
CA PHE A 568 -26.68 -5.48 -17.74
C PHE A 568 -26.14 -5.73 -19.16
N SER A 569 -25.39 -4.79 -19.72
CA SER A 569 -24.74 -4.93 -21.03
C SER A 569 -23.80 -6.14 -21.14
N THR A 570 -23.35 -6.74 -20.02
CA THR A 570 -22.53 -7.96 -20.02
C THR A 570 -23.26 -9.20 -20.55
N ILE A 571 -24.59 -9.24 -20.43
CA ILE A 571 -25.44 -10.31 -20.97
C ILE A 571 -26.16 -9.83 -22.23
N ALA A 572 -26.23 -10.71 -23.24
CA ALA A 572 -27.01 -10.47 -24.44
C ALA A 572 -28.25 -11.36 -24.43
N LEU A 573 -29.39 -10.79 -24.07
CA LEU A 573 -30.68 -11.49 -24.13
C LEU A 573 -31.37 -11.16 -25.46
N LYS A 574 -31.82 -12.17 -26.19
CA LYS A 574 -32.43 -12.01 -27.51
C LYS A 574 -33.66 -12.88 -27.66
N THR A 575 -34.69 -12.35 -28.30
CA THR A 575 -35.92 -13.10 -28.58
C THR A 575 -35.69 -14.08 -29.74
N GLY A 576 -36.19 -15.31 -29.60
CA GLY A 576 -36.14 -16.32 -30.65
C GLY A 576 -37.43 -17.15 -30.70
N LYS A 577 -37.80 -17.65 -31.87
CA LYS A 577 -39.02 -18.43 -32.08
C LYS A 577 -38.71 -19.92 -32.12
N ILE A 578 -39.39 -20.72 -31.30
CA ILE A 578 -39.24 -22.17 -31.30
C ILE A 578 -39.91 -22.74 -32.56
N ILE A 579 -39.13 -23.29 -33.49
CA ILE A 579 -39.61 -23.84 -34.76
C ILE A 579 -39.68 -25.38 -34.76
N SER A 580 -38.99 -26.02 -33.83
CA SER A 580 -39.02 -27.47 -33.62
C SER A 580 -38.71 -27.75 -32.15
N ILE A 581 -39.40 -28.73 -31.58
CA ILE A 581 -39.23 -29.19 -30.20
C ILE A 581 -39.35 -30.70 -30.18
N GLU A 582 -38.34 -31.36 -29.60
CA GLU A 582 -38.28 -32.81 -29.45
C GLU A 582 -37.88 -33.14 -28.01
N ARG A 583 -38.33 -34.30 -27.49
CA ARG A 583 -37.85 -34.78 -26.18
C ARG A 583 -36.41 -35.25 -26.32
N HIS A 584 -35.59 -34.91 -25.34
CA HIS A 584 -34.19 -35.31 -25.33
C HIS A 584 -34.08 -36.85 -25.27
N PRO A 585 -33.26 -37.49 -26.13
CA PRO A 585 -33.22 -38.95 -26.27
C PRO A 585 -32.74 -39.67 -25.01
N GLU A 586 -31.88 -39.03 -24.21
CA GLU A 586 -31.25 -39.61 -23.02
C GLU A 586 -31.65 -38.91 -21.70
N ALA A 587 -32.66 -38.03 -21.70
CA ALA A 587 -33.03 -37.26 -20.51
C ALA A 587 -34.51 -36.88 -20.46
N ASP A 588 -35.28 -37.53 -19.57
CA ASP A 588 -36.75 -37.40 -19.48
C ASP A 588 -37.27 -36.00 -19.11
N LYS A 589 -36.39 -35.13 -18.61
CA LYS A 589 -36.74 -33.77 -18.17
C LYS A 589 -36.35 -32.68 -19.17
N LEU A 590 -35.68 -33.05 -20.27
CA LEU A 590 -35.11 -32.08 -21.20
C LEU A 590 -35.84 -32.08 -22.55
N TYR A 591 -36.05 -30.89 -23.07
CA TYR A 591 -36.38 -30.67 -24.48
C TYR A 591 -35.12 -30.32 -25.27
N VAL A 592 -35.15 -30.63 -26.56
CA VAL A 592 -34.20 -30.14 -27.56
C VAL A 592 -34.99 -29.27 -28.53
N GLU A 593 -34.74 -27.96 -28.49
CA GLU A 593 -35.45 -26.97 -29.28
C GLU A 593 -34.56 -26.39 -30.39
N LYS A 594 -35.12 -26.24 -31.59
CA LYS A 594 -34.53 -25.36 -32.62
C LYS A 594 -35.21 -24.01 -32.53
N VAL A 595 -34.42 -22.97 -32.30
CA VAL A 595 -34.89 -21.60 -32.10
C VAL A 595 -34.38 -20.71 -33.22
N ASP A 596 -35.31 -20.14 -34.00
CA ASP A 596 -35.02 -19.14 -35.03
C ASP A 596 -34.79 -17.76 -34.38
N MET A 597 -33.62 -17.19 -34.60
CA MET A 597 -33.20 -15.91 -34.02
C MET A 597 -33.59 -14.70 -34.88
N GLY A 598 -34.42 -14.89 -35.92
CA GLY A 598 -35.02 -13.82 -36.74
C GLY A 598 -34.11 -13.24 -37.84
N ASN A 599 -32.89 -13.74 -37.96
CA ASN A 599 -31.87 -13.33 -38.93
C ASN A 599 -31.40 -14.50 -39.82
N GLY A 600 -32.15 -15.61 -39.86
CA GLY A 600 -31.76 -16.85 -40.53
C GLY A 600 -30.80 -17.74 -39.73
N GLU A 601 -30.40 -17.31 -38.54
CA GLU A 601 -29.65 -18.13 -37.58
C GLU A 601 -30.62 -19.01 -36.80
N ILE A 602 -30.39 -20.32 -36.82
CA ILE A 602 -31.13 -21.30 -36.02
C ILE A 602 -30.17 -21.85 -34.98
N ARG A 603 -30.54 -21.76 -33.69
CA ARG A 603 -29.77 -22.33 -32.58
C ARG A 603 -30.45 -23.55 -32.00
N GLN A 604 -29.66 -24.53 -31.61
CA GLN A 604 -30.14 -25.62 -30.77
C GLN A 604 -30.04 -25.23 -29.30
N VAL A 605 -31.15 -25.27 -28.58
CA VAL A 605 -31.21 -25.04 -27.13
C VAL A 605 -31.71 -26.32 -26.46
N VAL A 606 -31.19 -26.61 -25.27
CA VAL A 606 -31.67 -27.72 -24.45
C VAL A 606 -32.22 -27.14 -23.15
N SER A 607 -33.53 -27.28 -22.93
CA SER A 607 -34.22 -26.71 -21.78
C SER A 607 -34.78 -27.77 -20.83
N GLY A 608 -34.89 -27.45 -19.54
CA GLY A 608 -35.46 -28.34 -18.51
C GLY A 608 -36.98 -28.24 -18.35
N LEU A 609 -37.72 -27.97 -19.43
CA LEU A 609 -39.12 -27.55 -19.37
C LEU A 609 -40.15 -28.68 -19.46
N VAL A 610 -39.75 -29.92 -19.73
CA VAL A 610 -40.67 -31.08 -19.85
C VAL A 610 -41.63 -31.25 -18.67
N PRO A 611 -41.23 -31.02 -17.39
CA PRO A 611 -42.16 -31.15 -16.28
C PRO A 611 -43.26 -30.06 -16.22
N TYR A 612 -43.11 -28.97 -16.99
CA TYR A 612 -43.90 -27.75 -16.83
C TYR A 612 -44.72 -27.36 -18.06
N TYR A 613 -44.28 -27.77 -19.26
CA TYR A 613 -44.92 -27.44 -20.53
C TYR A 613 -44.99 -28.66 -21.44
N LYS A 614 -46.07 -28.75 -22.21
CA LYS A 614 -46.19 -29.66 -23.36
C LYS A 614 -45.55 -29.05 -24.61
N GLU A 615 -45.23 -29.91 -25.58
CA GLU A 615 -44.58 -29.51 -26.83
C GLU A 615 -45.38 -28.45 -27.60
N ASP A 616 -46.71 -28.61 -27.67
CA ASP A 616 -47.63 -27.72 -28.37
C ASP A 616 -47.80 -26.35 -27.69
N GLU A 617 -47.50 -26.26 -26.39
CA GLU A 617 -47.55 -25.00 -25.65
C GLU A 617 -46.34 -24.10 -25.94
N LEU A 618 -45.21 -24.69 -26.35
CA LEU A 618 -43.95 -23.98 -26.65
C LEU A 618 -43.70 -23.82 -28.15
N LEU A 619 -44.15 -24.77 -28.97
CA LEU A 619 -43.96 -24.71 -30.42
C LEU A 619 -44.56 -23.41 -31.01
N ASN A 620 -43.82 -22.76 -31.90
CA ASN A 620 -44.13 -21.47 -32.51
C ASN A 620 -44.21 -20.27 -31.56
N LYS A 621 -43.86 -20.43 -30.27
CA LYS A 621 -43.77 -19.30 -29.34
C LYS A 621 -42.45 -18.57 -29.48
N VAL A 622 -42.49 -17.25 -29.26
CA VAL A 622 -41.30 -16.42 -29.09
C VAL A 622 -40.90 -16.46 -27.61
N VAL A 623 -39.64 -16.76 -27.36
CA VAL A 623 -39.04 -16.90 -26.02
C VAL A 623 -37.76 -16.06 -25.92
N ILE A 624 -37.24 -15.87 -24.72
CA ILE A 624 -35.99 -15.13 -24.48
C ILE A 624 -34.83 -16.10 -24.32
N ILE A 625 -33.78 -15.92 -25.11
CA ILE A 625 -32.55 -16.72 -25.10
C ILE A 625 -31.37 -15.88 -24.60
N VAL A 626 -30.52 -16.45 -23.75
CA VAL A 626 -29.18 -15.92 -23.46
C VAL A 626 -28.28 -16.19 -24.67
N TYR A 627 -28.10 -15.18 -25.51
CA TYR A 627 -27.51 -15.27 -26.84
C TYR A 627 -25.98 -15.32 -26.84
N ASN A 628 -25.32 -14.67 -25.87
CA ASN A 628 -23.86 -14.68 -25.74
C ASN A 628 -23.32 -15.74 -24.76
N LEU A 629 -24.14 -16.71 -24.35
CA LEU A 629 -23.69 -17.80 -23.48
C LEU A 629 -22.81 -18.79 -24.25
N LYS A 630 -21.68 -19.19 -23.65
CA LYS A 630 -20.81 -20.24 -24.20
C LYS A 630 -21.60 -21.55 -24.37
N PRO A 631 -21.55 -22.21 -25.54
CA PRO A 631 -22.23 -23.49 -25.75
C PRO A 631 -21.78 -24.56 -24.74
N ALA A 632 -22.73 -25.39 -24.31
CA ALA A 632 -22.49 -26.45 -23.34
C ALA A 632 -23.16 -27.76 -23.78
N ASN A 633 -22.50 -28.89 -23.53
CA ASN A 633 -23.09 -30.20 -23.74
C ASN A 633 -23.95 -30.59 -22.54
N LEU A 634 -25.25 -30.76 -22.77
CA LEU A 634 -26.21 -31.21 -21.78
C LEU A 634 -26.62 -32.63 -22.15
N ARG A 635 -26.14 -33.62 -21.37
CA ARG A 635 -26.42 -35.06 -21.59
C ARG A 635 -26.12 -35.52 -23.03
N GLY A 636 -25.02 -35.04 -23.59
CA GLY A 636 -24.56 -35.43 -24.93
C GLY A 636 -25.12 -34.59 -26.08
N VAL A 637 -26.08 -33.70 -25.83
CA VAL A 637 -26.63 -32.77 -26.83
C VAL A 637 -26.10 -31.36 -26.59
N LEU A 638 -25.63 -30.70 -27.65
CA LEU A 638 -25.09 -29.34 -27.59
C LEU A 638 -26.22 -28.32 -27.42
N SER A 639 -26.12 -27.46 -26.42
CA SER A 639 -26.97 -26.28 -26.22
C SER A 639 -26.17 -25.02 -26.52
N GLU A 640 -26.60 -24.25 -27.51
CA GLU A 640 -25.97 -23.02 -28.03
C GLU A 640 -26.56 -21.75 -27.41
N GLY A 641 -27.26 -21.91 -26.29
CA GLY A 641 -27.89 -20.84 -25.52
C GLY A 641 -28.65 -21.40 -24.33
N MET A 642 -29.35 -20.52 -23.64
CA MET A 642 -30.22 -20.87 -22.52
C MET A 642 -31.55 -20.12 -22.67
N LEU A 643 -32.66 -20.86 -22.61
CA LEU A 643 -34.01 -20.30 -22.60
C LEU A 643 -34.37 -19.85 -21.19
N LEU A 644 -34.79 -18.59 -21.04
CA LEU A 644 -35.11 -18.01 -19.73
C LEU A 644 -36.53 -18.34 -19.27
N ALA A 645 -36.62 -18.85 -18.05
CA ALA A 645 -37.88 -19.02 -17.32
C ALA A 645 -37.79 -18.40 -15.93
N ALA A 646 -38.91 -17.86 -15.46
CA ALA A 646 -39.07 -17.48 -14.07
C ALA A 646 -39.38 -18.72 -13.22
N ASP A 647 -38.79 -18.80 -12.02
CA ASP A 647 -39.07 -19.82 -11.02
C ASP A 647 -39.42 -19.19 -9.66
N ASP A 648 -40.51 -19.68 -9.05
CA ASP A 648 -40.79 -19.49 -7.62
C ASP A 648 -40.62 -20.83 -6.91
N LYS A 649 -39.44 -21.01 -6.29
CA LYS A 649 -39.10 -22.23 -5.55
C LYS A 649 -40.03 -22.52 -4.37
N LYS A 650 -40.68 -21.50 -3.79
CA LYS A 650 -41.62 -21.69 -2.69
C LYS A 650 -42.95 -22.23 -3.20
N ALA A 651 -43.42 -21.72 -4.34
CA ALA A 651 -44.65 -22.17 -4.98
C ALA A 651 -44.46 -23.43 -5.85
N GLY A 652 -43.22 -23.77 -6.23
CA GLY A 652 -42.92 -24.91 -7.11
C GLY A 652 -43.35 -24.69 -8.56
N ILE A 653 -43.48 -23.43 -8.99
CA ILE A 653 -43.98 -23.05 -10.33
C ILE A 653 -42.82 -22.54 -11.18
N VAL A 654 -42.81 -22.92 -12.45
CA VAL A 654 -41.92 -22.39 -13.49
C VAL A 654 -42.77 -21.78 -14.61
N GLU A 655 -42.36 -20.61 -15.10
CA GLU A 655 -43.04 -19.89 -16.17
C GLU A 655 -42.03 -19.37 -17.20
N VAL A 656 -42.14 -19.82 -18.45
CA VAL A 656 -41.32 -19.29 -19.56
C VAL A 656 -41.68 -17.83 -19.83
N LEU A 657 -40.67 -17.00 -20.09
CA LEU A 657 -40.88 -15.60 -20.45
C LEU A 657 -41.29 -15.50 -21.94
N PHE A 658 -42.56 -15.16 -22.19
CA PHE A 658 -43.11 -14.94 -23.53
C PHE A 658 -43.22 -13.44 -23.83
N PRO A 659 -42.24 -12.82 -24.51
CA PRO A 659 -42.31 -11.41 -24.90
C PRO A 659 -43.36 -11.17 -25.99
N ASP A 660 -44.03 -10.02 -25.94
CA ASP A 660 -45.01 -9.58 -26.94
C ASP A 660 -44.34 -8.84 -28.12
N CYS A 661 -43.52 -9.59 -28.88
CA CYS A 661 -42.83 -9.15 -30.10
C CYS A 661 -42.43 -10.32 -31.00
N ASN A 662 -41.91 -10.01 -32.19
CA ASN A 662 -41.29 -11.01 -33.09
C ASN A 662 -39.89 -11.39 -32.60
N GLU A 663 -39.37 -12.52 -33.09
CA GLU A 663 -37.99 -12.95 -32.92
C GLU A 663 -36.96 -11.90 -33.41
N GLY A 664 -35.71 -12.00 -32.96
CA GLY A 664 -34.60 -11.14 -33.39
C GLY A 664 -34.34 -9.87 -32.58
N HIS A 665 -35.19 -9.51 -31.63
CA HIS A 665 -35.02 -8.32 -30.79
C HIS A 665 -34.16 -8.58 -29.55
N TYR A 666 -33.32 -7.61 -29.19
CA TYR A 666 -32.59 -7.64 -27.92
C TYR A 666 -33.45 -7.14 -26.76
N ILE A 667 -33.27 -7.76 -25.60
CA ILE A 667 -33.85 -7.28 -24.34
C ILE A 667 -32.90 -6.24 -23.76
N THR A 668 -33.45 -5.16 -23.25
CA THR A 668 -32.71 -4.00 -22.75
C THR A 668 -33.27 -3.54 -21.41
N ILE A 669 -32.47 -2.78 -20.69
CA ILE A 669 -32.92 -1.88 -19.63
C ILE A 669 -32.50 -0.46 -20.01
N HIS A 670 -33.43 0.50 -19.99
CA HIS A 670 -33.16 1.86 -20.48
C HIS A 670 -32.48 1.83 -21.88
N ASP A 671 -31.33 2.50 -22.04
CA ASP A 671 -30.54 2.56 -23.28
C ASP A 671 -29.38 1.54 -23.32
N SER A 672 -29.43 0.47 -22.51
CA SER A 672 -28.37 -0.55 -22.49
C SER A 672 -28.16 -1.16 -23.87
N LYS A 673 -26.91 -1.24 -24.32
CA LYS A 673 -26.55 -1.94 -25.57
C LYS A 673 -25.97 -3.32 -25.25
N PRO A 674 -26.44 -4.40 -25.88
CA PRO A 674 -25.92 -5.74 -25.61
C PRO A 674 -24.45 -5.85 -26.05
N ASN A 675 -23.60 -6.42 -25.19
CA ASN A 675 -22.24 -6.81 -25.55
C ASN A 675 -22.26 -8.18 -26.24
N THR A 676 -21.48 -8.35 -27.31
CA THR A 676 -21.41 -9.61 -28.08
C THR A 676 -20.28 -10.55 -27.63
N GLN A 677 -19.54 -10.20 -26.58
CA GLN A 677 -18.55 -11.08 -25.97
C GLN A 677 -19.21 -12.34 -25.38
N ILE A 678 -18.63 -13.50 -25.67
CA ILE A 678 -19.09 -14.79 -25.15
C ILE A 678 -18.81 -14.88 -23.65
N ILE A 679 -19.81 -15.27 -22.85
CA ILE A 679 -19.75 -15.38 -21.40
C ILE A 679 -19.92 -16.82 -20.90
N GLY A 680 -19.36 -17.13 -19.73
CA GLY A 680 -19.63 -18.40 -19.04
C GLY A 680 -20.95 -18.37 -18.26
N ILE A 681 -21.42 -19.56 -17.83
CA ILE A 681 -22.62 -19.67 -16.98
C ILE A 681 -22.44 -18.99 -15.62
N GLU A 682 -21.21 -18.98 -15.08
CA GLU A 682 -20.88 -18.29 -13.83
C GLU A 682 -20.98 -16.77 -13.97
N ASP A 683 -20.69 -16.23 -15.16
CA ASP A 683 -20.82 -14.80 -15.43
C ASP A 683 -22.29 -14.39 -15.57
N PHE A 684 -23.10 -15.22 -16.25
CA PHE A 684 -24.54 -15.03 -16.27
C PHE A 684 -25.15 -15.08 -14.85
N ALA A 685 -24.70 -16.01 -14.00
CA ALA A 685 -25.20 -16.14 -12.62
C ALA A 685 -24.91 -14.92 -11.73
N LYS A 686 -23.95 -14.05 -12.10
CA LYS A 686 -23.65 -12.78 -11.41
C LYS A 686 -24.66 -11.67 -11.74
N VAL A 687 -25.49 -11.84 -12.77
CA VAL A 687 -26.49 -10.85 -13.21
C VAL A 687 -27.88 -11.25 -12.69
N PRO A 688 -28.32 -10.73 -11.53
CA PRO A 688 -29.57 -11.17 -10.92
C PRO A 688 -30.79 -10.66 -11.70
N LEU A 689 -31.48 -11.58 -12.38
CA LEU A 689 -32.77 -11.34 -13.01
C LEU A 689 -33.88 -11.87 -12.09
N THR A 690 -34.89 -11.05 -11.83
CA THR A 690 -35.98 -11.37 -10.92
C THR A 690 -37.33 -10.98 -11.49
N VAL A 691 -38.39 -11.59 -10.97
CA VAL A 691 -39.76 -11.14 -11.19
C VAL A 691 -40.24 -10.44 -9.92
N LYS A 692 -40.88 -9.27 -10.08
CA LYS A 692 -41.55 -8.55 -9.01
C LYS A 692 -42.82 -7.88 -9.53
N ASN A 693 -43.93 -8.08 -8.84
CA ASN A 693 -45.26 -7.59 -9.26
C ASN A 693 -45.56 -7.96 -10.72
N ASN A 694 -45.34 -9.23 -11.09
CA ASN A 694 -45.54 -9.75 -12.45
C ASN A 694 -44.65 -9.13 -13.53
N CYS A 695 -43.60 -8.41 -13.16
CA CYS A 695 -42.68 -7.77 -14.11
C CYS A 695 -41.28 -8.38 -13.98
N ALA A 696 -40.69 -8.78 -15.11
CA ALA A 696 -39.29 -9.19 -15.15
C ALA A 696 -38.39 -7.96 -15.05
N GLU A 697 -37.45 -7.97 -14.10
CA GLU A 697 -36.60 -6.83 -13.77
C GLU A 697 -35.15 -7.24 -13.48
N PHE A 698 -34.23 -6.32 -13.76
CA PHE A 698 -32.85 -6.34 -13.29
C PHE A 698 -32.66 -5.18 -12.31
N LYS A 699 -32.31 -5.47 -11.05
CA LYS A 699 -32.08 -4.46 -9.99
C LYS A 699 -33.18 -3.39 -9.87
N ASN A 700 -34.45 -3.80 -9.92
CA ASN A 700 -35.66 -2.95 -9.92
C ASN A 700 -35.90 -2.13 -11.21
N THR A 701 -35.15 -2.41 -12.28
CA THR A 701 -35.41 -1.85 -13.61
C THR A 701 -36.09 -2.88 -14.50
N PRO A 702 -37.28 -2.59 -15.06
CA PRO A 702 -38.00 -3.51 -15.93
C PRO A 702 -37.19 -3.88 -17.18
N LEU A 703 -37.17 -5.18 -17.49
CA LEU A 703 -36.69 -5.67 -18.79
C LEU A 703 -37.66 -5.25 -19.88
N GLN A 704 -37.12 -4.75 -20.99
CA GLN A 704 -37.91 -4.23 -22.10
C GLN A 704 -37.47 -4.83 -23.44
N VAL A 705 -38.43 -5.01 -24.33
CA VAL A 705 -38.21 -5.38 -25.72
C VAL A 705 -39.18 -4.62 -26.61
N ALA A 706 -38.66 -4.02 -27.68
CA ALA A 706 -39.44 -3.17 -28.59
C ALA A 706 -40.30 -2.11 -27.85
N GLY A 707 -39.78 -1.53 -26.76
CA GLY A 707 -40.48 -0.53 -25.94
C GLY A 707 -41.55 -1.07 -24.99
N LYS A 708 -41.75 -2.39 -24.91
CA LYS A 708 -42.72 -3.03 -24.00
C LYS A 708 -42.00 -3.74 -22.86
N LYS A 709 -42.58 -3.71 -21.65
CA LYS A 709 -42.09 -4.47 -20.49
C LYS A 709 -42.38 -5.96 -20.65
N ILE A 710 -41.47 -6.80 -20.18
CA ILE A 710 -41.69 -8.24 -20.10
C ILE A 710 -42.41 -8.56 -18.79
N ASN A 711 -43.55 -9.21 -18.90
CA ASN A 711 -44.38 -9.56 -17.76
C ASN A 711 -44.60 -11.07 -17.68
N THR A 712 -44.81 -11.56 -16.46
CA THR A 712 -45.21 -12.92 -16.13
C THR A 712 -46.68 -12.95 -15.74
N VAL A 713 -47.37 -14.04 -16.04
CA VAL A 713 -48.80 -14.24 -15.73
C VAL A 713 -48.97 -15.01 -14.43
N LYS A 714 -48.17 -16.07 -14.23
CA LYS A 714 -48.31 -17.00 -13.10
C LYS A 714 -47.42 -16.62 -11.92
N ILE A 715 -46.21 -16.10 -12.17
CA ILE A 715 -45.24 -15.76 -11.12
C ILE A 715 -45.34 -14.27 -10.78
N THR A 716 -45.71 -13.97 -9.54
CA THR A 716 -45.76 -12.59 -9.02
C THR A 716 -44.42 -12.13 -8.46
N GLN A 717 -43.66 -13.06 -7.86
CA GLN A 717 -42.31 -12.83 -7.33
C GLN A 717 -41.44 -14.09 -7.48
N GLY A 718 -40.24 -13.97 -8.05
CA GLY A 718 -39.37 -15.12 -8.32
C GLY A 718 -38.00 -14.75 -8.88
N ASN A 719 -37.18 -15.74 -9.18
CA ASN A 719 -35.92 -15.53 -9.93
C ASN A 719 -36.16 -15.88 -11.40
N ILE A 720 -35.32 -15.34 -12.29
CA ILE A 720 -35.29 -15.72 -13.71
C ILE A 720 -33.97 -16.43 -13.95
N ARG A 721 -34.03 -17.60 -14.58
CA ARG A 721 -32.85 -18.42 -14.86
C ARG A 721 -32.91 -19.00 -16.25
#